data_AF-A0AAW6SSQ1-F1
#
_entry.id   AF-A0AAW6SSQ1-F1
#
_cell.length_a   1.000
_cell.length_b   1.000
_cell.length_c   1.000
_cell.angle_alpha   90.00
_cell.angle_beta   90.00
_cell.angle_gamma   90.00
#
_symmetry.space_group_name_H-M   'P 1'
#
loop_
_entity.id
_entity.type
_entity.pdbx_description
1 polymer ?
#
loop_
_entity_poly.entity_id
_entity_poly.type
_entity_poly.pdbx_seq_one_letter_code
_entity_poly.pdbx_strand_id
1 'polypeptide(L)'
;MKLTLNFQQQPDDSGERIAEAAKRKKAATETIDEAWQRILSMKNSDADQRKLLEVKTAMQAGTIGRSPADAAKRFSKAEALRLHKQLAEQQREETLRRMVEETPTNYELITTERQFQTLLTVLADETIIAVDTETTGVDVYTDIIVGLSISLPKADRHVYIPVDHVDCAQLKRDYILDGLAPVFNDETVGKVLHNAIFDIAMFRRHGYDLKGVVWDTMTAMHLLNENEESFKLKDLAPKYLGVESDTFDVLFGKNAQFREVPMDIALVYAAKDTHLTWKLYEFQRAHMAKMPTILQYYQSVEVPLLYVIVDLEANGYVLDLDFAKEYGEQLHKRAEELSAELIASLTPFHNGAEPINLNSTQQMRPALSKAIGKELPNMDAKKTLKPLKGEHDVIAKLLEYKNITKLSSTYIDALPLKQNPTTKRWHSRFNPMGTVTGRFSSGKDEDNNGQFNVQNQPQEARPMFVAPPGKVLVGADFKAQEIRCVAYLSGEPVLINAFLEERDPYAMMASNFYKRPYEEVYKNADGSDTKERKQMKVVWLATLYGMSKYSLAEMLGVDVKAAVQFQSDLFESMPNLNAWIEGNKKFVERNGFVWTDKEARKRRLPDAKIKLKGWGDQNFGKKNRALRQATNARVQGSSSIQTKVTMIRAHEYCAKKPGWSLWSTVHDELIFEVPEDFTRAEAQDIRDLMLHSYAWGDVVPNGTDIEVMRRWGEGVPVDEWFKTKEETQ
;
A
#
# COMPACT_ATOMS: atom_id res chain seq x y z
N MET A 1 55.85 12.95 77.99
CA MET A 1 54.61 13.20 78.76
C MET A 1 53.45 12.64 77.95
N LYS A 2 52.79 11.62 78.49
CA LYS A 2 51.50 10.98 78.11
C LYS A 2 51.24 10.55 76.64
N LEU A 3 51.13 9.22 76.51
CA LEU A 3 50.22 8.52 75.60
C LEU A 3 48.78 9.06 75.69
N THR A 4 48.11 9.11 74.54
CA THR A 4 46.65 8.87 74.48
C THR A 4 46.31 8.13 73.18
N LEU A 5 46.00 6.84 73.33
CA LEU A 5 45.31 6.02 72.34
C LEU A 5 43.83 6.47 72.32
N ASN A 6 43.30 6.82 71.14
CA ASN A 6 41.86 6.87 70.91
C ASN A 6 41.51 5.75 69.93
N PHE A 7 40.92 4.68 70.49
CA PHE A 7 40.15 3.70 69.73
C PHE A 7 38.81 4.34 69.35
N GLN A 8 38.52 4.45 68.06
CA GLN A 8 37.15 4.54 67.56
C GLN A 8 36.90 3.38 66.58
N GLN A 9 35.85 2.63 66.92
CA GLN A 9 35.41 1.39 66.31
C GLN A 9 35.10 1.56 64.82
N GLN A 10 35.60 0.65 63.97
CA GLN A 10 35.07 0.47 62.62
C GLN A 10 33.62 -0.06 62.71
N PRO A 11 32.67 0.48 61.93
CA PRO A 11 31.36 -0.13 61.78
C PRO A 11 31.49 -1.46 61.04
N ASP A 12 30.73 -2.43 61.55
CA ASP A 12 30.74 -3.83 61.22
C ASP A 12 30.23 -4.11 59.78
N ASP A 13 31.15 -4.16 58.82
CA ASP A 13 30.96 -4.60 57.42
C ASP A 13 30.63 -6.11 57.32
N SER A 14 30.45 -6.81 58.46
CA SER A 14 30.05 -8.22 58.46
C SER A 14 28.58 -8.40 58.08
N GLY A 15 27.69 -7.44 58.40
CA GLY A 15 26.26 -7.56 58.12
C GLY A 15 25.91 -7.60 56.63
N GLU A 16 26.53 -6.73 55.82
CA GLU A 16 26.36 -6.72 54.37
C GLU A 16 27.03 -7.92 53.71
N ARG A 17 28.23 -8.30 54.15
CA ARG A 17 28.92 -9.52 53.67
C ARG A 17 28.18 -10.80 54.03
N ILE A 18 27.55 -10.87 55.20
CA ILE A 18 26.72 -12.01 55.65
C ILE A 18 25.40 -12.03 54.86
N ALA A 19 24.79 -10.88 54.56
CA ALA A 19 23.60 -10.80 53.73
C ALA A 19 23.87 -11.17 52.26
N GLU A 20 25.01 -10.74 51.70
CA GLU A 20 25.48 -11.15 50.37
C GLU A 20 25.87 -12.63 50.35
N ALA A 21 26.56 -13.14 51.37
CA ALA A 21 26.89 -14.55 51.51
C ALA A 21 25.62 -15.40 51.67
N ALA A 22 24.61 -14.94 52.41
CA ALA A 22 23.32 -15.59 52.56
C ALA A 22 22.49 -15.56 51.26
N LYS A 23 22.50 -14.46 50.50
CA LYS A 23 21.92 -14.38 49.15
C LYS A 23 22.63 -15.33 48.18
N ARG A 24 23.95 -15.44 48.23
CA ARG A 24 24.75 -16.39 47.42
C ARG A 24 24.49 -17.84 47.83
N LYS A 25 24.34 -18.12 49.14
CA LYS A 25 24.01 -19.47 49.66
C LYS A 25 22.59 -19.90 49.27
N LYS A 26 21.62 -18.98 49.32
CA LYS A 26 20.22 -19.22 48.89
C LYS A 26 20.08 -19.35 47.37
N ALA A 27 20.95 -18.68 46.59
CA ALA A 27 21.05 -18.85 45.16
C ALA A 27 21.68 -20.19 44.74
N ALA A 28 22.43 -20.86 45.63
CA ALA A 28 23.03 -22.17 45.40
C ALA A 28 22.09 -23.35 45.73
N THR A 29 20.96 -23.09 46.41
CA THR A 29 19.96 -24.10 46.81
C THR A 29 18.58 -23.89 46.19
N GLU A 30 18.39 -22.88 45.34
CA GLU A 30 17.14 -22.62 44.63
C GLU A 30 16.86 -23.76 43.63
N THR A 31 15.72 -24.45 43.81
CA THR A 31 15.25 -25.47 42.87
C THR A 31 14.81 -24.82 41.54
N ILE A 32 14.73 -25.61 40.47
CA ILE A 32 14.28 -25.10 39.16
C ILE A 32 12.84 -24.59 39.22
N ASP A 33 11.96 -25.22 40.00
CA ASP A 33 10.59 -24.76 40.17
C ASP A 33 10.52 -23.42 40.92
N GLU A 34 11.32 -23.24 41.97
CA GLU A 34 11.45 -21.95 42.66
C GLU A 34 12.03 -20.86 41.76
N ALA A 35 13.02 -21.21 40.92
CA ALA A 35 13.57 -20.30 39.93
C ALA A 35 12.51 -19.87 38.91
N TRP A 36 11.66 -20.77 38.43
CA TRP A 36 10.55 -20.45 37.53
C TRP A 36 9.49 -19.56 38.18
N GLN A 37 9.08 -19.84 39.42
CA GLN A 37 8.15 -18.98 40.17
C GLN A 37 8.70 -17.56 40.31
N ARG A 38 9.99 -17.42 40.60
CA ARG A 38 10.67 -16.13 40.65
C ARG A 38 10.74 -15.45 39.29
N ILE A 39 11.13 -16.15 38.22
CA ILE A 39 11.28 -15.56 36.88
C ILE A 39 9.92 -15.09 36.32
N LEU A 40 8.86 -15.88 36.52
CA LEU A 40 7.52 -15.55 36.04
C LEU A 40 6.84 -14.44 36.84
N SER A 41 7.20 -14.27 38.12
CA SER A 41 6.70 -13.16 38.96
C SER A 41 7.45 -11.83 38.75
N MET A 42 8.54 -11.82 37.96
CA MET A 42 9.19 -10.57 37.54
C MET A 42 8.28 -9.75 36.62
N LYS A 43 8.52 -8.43 36.56
CA LYS A 43 7.90 -7.58 35.55
C LYS A 43 8.41 -7.98 34.15
N ASN A 44 7.62 -8.75 33.42
CA ASN A 44 7.90 -9.20 32.07
C ASN A 44 6.96 -8.51 31.07
N SER A 45 7.41 -8.36 29.83
CA SER A 45 6.50 -8.03 28.73
C SER A 45 5.64 -9.26 28.42
N ASP A 46 4.46 -9.07 27.82
CA ASP A 46 3.60 -10.19 27.39
C ASP A 46 4.33 -11.15 26.46
N ALA A 47 5.20 -10.62 25.59
CA ALA A 47 6.03 -11.40 24.68
C ALA A 47 7.06 -12.26 25.42
N ASP A 48 7.78 -11.69 26.38
CA ASP A 48 8.73 -12.45 27.20
C ASP A 48 8.00 -13.51 28.03
N GLN A 49 6.82 -13.18 28.54
CA GLN A 49 6.04 -14.09 29.36
C GLN A 49 5.60 -15.34 28.58
N ARG A 50 5.20 -15.19 27.31
CA ARG A 50 4.91 -16.32 26.42
C ARG A 50 6.15 -17.19 26.19
N LYS A 51 7.27 -16.59 25.80
CA LYS A 51 8.55 -17.30 25.56
C LYS A 51 9.01 -18.08 26.78
N LEU A 52 8.91 -17.47 27.96
CA LEU A 52 9.30 -18.10 29.23
C LEU A 52 8.40 -19.30 29.55
N LEU A 53 7.09 -19.20 29.27
CA LEU A 53 6.17 -20.31 29.47
C LEU A 53 6.45 -21.47 28.52
N GLU A 54 6.71 -21.19 27.24
CA GLU A 54 7.11 -22.20 26.24
C GLU A 54 8.36 -22.97 26.69
N VAL A 55 9.41 -22.26 27.12
CA VAL A 55 10.64 -22.90 27.62
C VAL A 55 10.37 -23.72 28.87
N LYS A 56 9.56 -23.22 29.80
CA LYS A 56 9.20 -23.97 31.01
C LYS A 56 8.53 -25.29 30.65
N THR A 57 7.55 -25.26 29.77
CA THR A 57 6.86 -26.46 29.29
C THR A 57 7.81 -27.42 28.59
N ALA A 58 8.67 -26.92 27.70
CA ALA A 58 9.66 -27.74 26.99
C ALA A 58 10.71 -28.36 27.93
N MET A 59 11.14 -27.64 28.97
CA MET A 59 12.03 -28.17 30.02
C MET A 59 11.34 -29.25 30.85
N GLN A 60 10.06 -29.08 31.18
CA GLN A 60 9.27 -30.08 31.90
C GLN A 60 9.03 -31.34 31.05
N ALA A 61 8.87 -31.19 29.74
CA ALA A 61 8.76 -32.29 28.79
C ALA A 61 10.11 -32.98 28.49
N GLY A 62 11.23 -32.43 28.99
CA GLY A 62 12.58 -32.96 28.73
C GLY A 62 13.12 -32.68 27.32
N THR A 63 12.42 -31.87 26.51
CA THR A 63 12.81 -31.53 25.13
C THR A 63 14.02 -30.61 25.11
N ILE A 64 14.15 -29.72 26.10
CA ILE A 64 15.29 -28.82 26.24
C ILE A 64 15.80 -28.80 27.67
N GLY A 65 17.12 -28.74 27.84
CA GLY A 65 17.78 -28.79 29.14
C GLY A 65 18.82 -27.69 29.30
N ARG A 66 19.20 -27.44 30.56
CA ARG A 66 20.33 -26.56 30.87
C ARG A 66 21.63 -27.23 30.43
N SER A 67 22.60 -26.43 29.98
CA SER A 67 23.95 -26.94 29.69
C SER A 67 24.59 -27.50 30.96
N PRO A 68 25.30 -28.64 30.91
CA PRO A 68 26.04 -29.19 32.06
C PRO A 68 26.99 -28.17 32.71
N ALA A 69 27.57 -27.26 31.93
CA ALA A 69 28.46 -26.20 32.42
C ALA A 69 27.75 -25.11 33.23
N ASP A 70 26.43 -24.98 33.08
CA ASP A 70 25.59 -24.01 33.77
C ASP A 70 24.77 -24.64 34.90
N ALA A 71 24.83 -25.98 35.07
CA ALA A 71 24.06 -26.72 36.08
C ALA A 71 24.33 -26.23 37.51
N ALA A 72 25.57 -25.82 37.81
CA ALA A 72 25.97 -25.29 39.11
C ALA A 72 25.67 -23.78 39.30
N LYS A 73 25.21 -23.08 38.25
CA LYS A 73 24.87 -21.66 38.30
C LYS A 73 23.37 -21.47 38.55
N ARG A 74 23.01 -20.32 39.10
CA ARG A 74 21.61 -19.93 39.32
C ARG A 74 20.87 -19.74 37.99
N PHE A 75 19.72 -20.40 37.83
CA PHE A 75 18.88 -20.25 36.64
C PHE A 75 18.27 -18.83 36.56
N SER A 76 18.49 -18.15 35.43
CA SER A 76 18.11 -16.74 35.26
C SER A 76 17.11 -16.54 34.12
N LYS A 77 16.41 -15.40 34.11
CA LYS A 77 15.55 -15.00 32.97
C LYS A 77 16.34 -14.97 31.65
N ALA A 78 17.58 -14.47 31.69
CA ALA A 78 18.44 -14.41 30.50
C ALA A 78 18.79 -15.82 30.00
N GLU A 79 19.05 -16.76 30.91
CA GLU A 79 19.27 -18.16 30.54
C GLU A 79 18.01 -18.79 29.95
N ALA A 80 16.84 -18.55 30.54
CA ALA A 80 15.56 -19.02 30.00
C ALA A 80 15.26 -18.45 28.59
N LEU A 81 15.53 -17.17 28.35
CA LEU A 81 15.38 -16.58 27.00
C LEU A 81 16.42 -17.11 26.01
N ARG A 82 17.62 -17.47 26.46
CA ARG A 82 18.62 -18.18 25.62
C ARG A 82 18.12 -19.58 25.26
N LEU A 83 17.54 -20.31 26.22
CA LEU A 83 16.92 -21.61 25.97
C LEU A 83 15.74 -21.48 24.99
N HIS A 84 14.95 -20.40 25.05
CA HIS A 84 13.90 -20.14 24.04
C HIS A 84 14.47 -20.10 22.62
N LYS A 85 15.59 -19.40 22.43
CA LYS A 85 16.27 -19.34 21.13
C LYS A 85 16.76 -20.72 20.67
N GLN A 86 17.32 -21.52 21.58
CA GLN A 86 17.77 -22.88 21.28
C GLN A 86 16.61 -23.82 20.96
N LEU A 87 15.50 -23.70 21.69
CA LEU A 87 14.28 -24.48 21.43
C LEU A 87 13.72 -24.17 20.05
N ALA A 88 13.65 -22.89 19.69
CA ALA A 88 13.20 -22.46 18.37
C ALA A 88 14.12 -22.99 17.26
N GLU A 89 15.43 -23.02 17.48
CA GLU A 89 16.42 -23.59 16.55
C GLU A 89 16.24 -25.11 16.39
N GLN A 90 16.05 -25.86 17.49
CA GLN A 90 15.76 -27.29 17.44
C GLN A 90 14.46 -27.61 16.71
N GLN A 91 13.37 -26.88 17.01
CA GLN A 91 12.08 -27.04 16.35
C GLN A 91 12.17 -26.74 14.85
N ARG A 92 12.96 -25.71 14.48
CA ARG A 92 13.24 -25.36 13.09
C ARG A 92 14.02 -26.48 12.39
N GLU A 93 15.09 -27.00 12.99
CA GLU A 93 15.85 -28.12 12.41
C GLU A 93 14.98 -29.37 12.24
N GLU A 94 14.14 -29.70 13.22
CA GLU A 94 13.20 -30.82 13.13
C GLU A 94 12.18 -30.61 12.01
N THR A 95 11.65 -29.39 11.87
CA THR A 95 10.74 -29.03 10.78
C THR A 95 11.41 -29.19 9.42
N LEU A 96 12.64 -28.70 9.25
CA LEU A 96 13.39 -28.83 8.00
C LEU A 96 13.70 -30.30 7.67
N ARG A 97 14.08 -31.11 8.66
CA ARG A 97 14.29 -32.55 8.47
C ARG A 97 13.00 -33.25 8.02
N ARG A 98 11.89 -32.99 8.70
CA ARG A 98 10.59 -33.55 8.35
C ARG A 98 10.16 -33.14 6.93
N MET A 99 10.38 -31.89 6.54
CA MET A 99 10.12 -31.42 5.18
C MET A 99 10.85 -32.26 4.12
N VAL A 100 12.11 -32.60 4.37
CA VAL A 100 12.91 -33.44 3.46
C VAL A 100 12.46 -34.91 3.50
N GLU A 101 12.23 -35.47 4.69
CA GLU A 101 11.77 -36.86 4.86
C GLU A 101 10.40 -37.11 4.23
N GLU A 102 9.50 -36.13 4.29
CA GLU A 102 8.13 -36.18 3.75
C GLU A 102 8.02 -35.61 2.33
N THR A 103 9.15 -35.46 1.62
CA THR A 103 9.15 -34.96 0.23
C THR A 103 8.25 -35.84 -0.66
N PRO A 104 7.23 -35.28 -1.32
CA PRO A 104 6.38 -36.04 -2.23
C PRO A 104 7.20 -36.63 -3.40
N THR A 105 6.82 -37.84 -3.85
CA THR A 105 7.57 -38.55 -4.91
C THR A 105 7.48 -37.87 -6.27
N ASN A 106 6.49 -37.00 -6.48
CA ASN A 106 6.33 -36.20 -7.68
C ASN A 106 7.04 -34.83 -7.62
N TYR A 107 7.88 -34.61 -6.59
CA TYR A 107 8.74 -33.43 -6.50
C TYR A 107 10.13 -33.78 -7.02
N GLU A 108 10.60 -33.01 -8.00
CA GLU A 108 11.81 -33.34 -8.73
C GLU A 108 12.79 -32.17 -8.85
N LEU A 109 14.06 -32.46 -8.53
CA LEU A 109 15.16 -31.51 -8.68
C LEU A 109 15.83 -31.70 -10.05
N ILE A 110 15.95 -30.61 -10.82
CA ILE A 110 16.50 -30.62 -12.18
C ILE A 110 17.89 -29.99 -12.17
N THR A 111 18.94 -30.82 -12.13
CA THR A 111 20.35 -30.37 -12.05
C THR A 111 21.20 -30.85 -13.21
N THR A 112 20.66 -31.69 -14.09
CA THR A 112 21.37 -32.24 -15.25
C THR A 112 20.66 -31.94 -16.55
N GLU A 113 21.43 -31.85 -17.64
CA GLU A 113 20.91 -31.59 -18.98
C GLU A 113 19.86 -32.62 -19.40
N ARG A 114 20.08 -33.91 -19.11
CA ARG A 114 19.11 -34.97 -19.41
C ARG A 114 17.76 -34.75 -18.71
N GLN A 115 17.78 -34.39 -17.42
CA GLN A 115 16.56 -34.08 -16.68
C GLN A 115 15.84 -32.86 -17.29
N PHE A 116 16.59 -31.82 -17.66
CA PHE A 116 16.03 -30.62 -18.25
C PHE A 116 15.38 -30.90 -19.62
N GLN A 117 16.05 -31.64 -20.51
CA GLN A 117 15.47 -32.04 -21.79
C GLN A 117 14.20 -32.91 -21.64
N THR A 118 14.17 -33.75 -20.60
CA THR A 118 12.97 -34.53 -20.25
C THR A 118 11.83 -33.63 -19.76
N LEU A 119 12.15 -32.62 -18.94
CA LEU A 119 11.20 -31.61 -18.51
C LEU A 119 10.63 -30.84 -19.70
N LEU A 120 11.46 -30.35 -20.62
CA LEU A 120 10.99 -29.60 -21.80
C LEU A 120 10.02 -30.42 -22.67
N THR A 121 10.27 -31.73 -22.80
CA THR A 121 9.38 -32.64 -23.54
C THR A 121 8.01 -32.75 -22.87
N VAL A 122 7.98 -32.90 -21.53
CA VAL A 122 6.72 -33.00 -20.77
C VAL A 122 6.00 -31.65 -20.72
N LEU A 123 6.75 -30.56 -20.63
CA LEU A 123 6.24 -29.20 -20.60
C LEU A 123 5.50 -28.84 -21.90
N ALA A 124 5.95 -29.36 -23.04
CA ALA A 124 5.31 -29.12 -24.34
C ALA A 124 3.87 -29.69 -24.43
N ASP A 125 3.53 -30.66 -23.58
CA ASP A 125 2.19 -31.26 -23.53
C ASP A 125 1.23 -30.54 -22.56
N GLU A 126 1.72 -29.55 -21.81
CA GLU A 126 0.92 -28.75 -20.88
C GLU A 126 0.22 -27.59 -21.60
N THR A 127 -1.03 -27.35 -21.22
CA THR A 127 -1.79 -26.18 -21.70
C THR A 127 -1.85 -25.07 -20.66
N ILE A 128 -1.49 -25.39 -19.42
CA ILE A 128 -1.44 -24.46 -18.30
C ILE A 128 -0.45 -24.97 -17.26
N ILE A 129 0.35 -24.09 -16.69
CA ILE A 129 1.37 -24.40 -15.68
C ILE A 129 1.30 -23.39 -14.54
N ALA A 130 1.80 -23.77 -13.36
CA ALA A 130 2.12 -22.79 -12.32
C ALA A 130 3.63 -22.51 -12.30
N VAL A 131 4.02 -21.25 -12.16
CA VAL A 131 5.42 -20.80 -12.23
C VAL A 131 5.71 -19.88 -11.04
N ASP A 132 6.93 -19.96 -10.53
CA ASP A 132 7.46 -19.08 -9.50
C ASP A 132 8.98 -18.93 -9.63
N THR A 133 9.51 -17.80 -9.17
CA THR A 133 10.94 -17.52 -9.17
C THR A 133 11.49 -17.37 -7.75
N GLU A 134 12.58 -18.08 -7.50
CA GLU A 134 13.35 -17.93 -6.26
C GLU A 134 14.53 -17.01 -6.52
N THR A 135 14.79 -16.06 -5.61
CA THR A 135 15.70 -14.94 -5.86
C THR A 135 16.62 -14.65 -4.67
N THR A 136 17.59 -13.76 -4.84
CA THR A 136 18.45 -13.29 -3.73
C THR A 136 17.74 -12.33 -2.77
N GLY A 137 16.57 -11.81 -3.14
CA GLY A 137 15.83 -10.78 -2.42
C GLY A 137 14.65 -10.24 -3.24
N VAL A 138 13.98 -9.20 -2.75
CA VAL A 138 12.70 -8.71 -3.29
C VAL A 138 12.81 -7.45 -4.16
N ASP A 139 14.01 -6.95 -4.44
CA ASP A 139 14.24 -5.81 -5.33
C ASP A 139 14.56 -6.30 -6.75
N VAL A 140 13.56 -6.23 -7.65
CA VAL A 140 13.66 -6.68 -9.05
C VAL A 140 14.75 -5.99 -9.87
N TYR A 141 15.34 -4.89 -9.40
CA TYR A 141 16.39 -4.18 -10.11
C TYR A 141 17.81 -4.59 -9.69
N THR A 142 17.97 -5.10 -8.47
CA THR A 142 19.28 -5.45 -7.88
C THR A 142 19.42 -6.93 -7.56
N ASP A 143 18.32 -7.61 -7.22
CA ASP A 143 18.27 -9.04 -6.97
C ASP A 143 18.23 -9.84 -8.27
N ILE A 144 18.63 -11.11 -8.18
CA ILE A 144 18.74 -12.01 -9.34
C ILE A 144 17.99 -13.31 -9.10
N ILE A 145 17.56 -13.96 -10.19
CA ILE A 145 16.98 -15.31 -10.15
C ILE A 145 18.05 -16.33 -9.73
N VAL A 146 17.71 -17.11 -8.72
CA VAL A 146 18.50 -18.19 -8.12
C VAL A 146 17.94 -19.56 -8.48
N GLY A 147 16.63 -19.65 -8.73
CA GLY A 147 15.98 -20.86 -9.20
C GLY A 147 14.59 -20.60 -9.73
N LEU A 148 14.03 -21.60 -10.40
CA LEU A 148 12.65 -21.58 -10.89
C LEU A 148 11.92 -22.79 -10.35
N SER A 149 10.66 -22.63 -9.96
CA SER A 149 9.77 -23.77 -9.74
C SER A 149 8.63 -23.77 -10.75
N ILE A 150 8.24 -24.97 -11.18
CA ILE A 150 7.16 -25.16 -12.15
C ILE A 150 6.31 -26.35 -11.70
N SER A 151 5.00 -26.15 -11.61
CA SER A 151 4.04 -27.25 -11.47
C SER A 151 3.39 -27.55 -12.82
N LEU A 152 3.42 -28.82 -13.20
CA LEU A 152 2.90 -29.40 -14.44
C LEU A 152 1.66 -30.25 -14.10
N PRO A 153 0.45 -29.68 -14.13
CA PRO A 153 -0.74 -30.32 -13.56
C PRO A 153 -1.20 -31.57 -14.33
N LYS A 154 -1.03 -31.61 -15.65
CA LYS A 154 -1.39 -32.79 -16.46
C LYS A 154 -0.42 -33.93 -16.22
N ALA A 155 0.86 -33.61 -16.07
CA ALA A 155 1.90 -34.61 -15.78
C ALA A 155 1.94 -35.04 -14.31
N ASP A 156 1.27 -34.30 -13.41
CA ASP A 156 1.36 -34.44 -11.95
C ASP A 156 2.82 -34.39 -11.46
N ARG A 157 3.57 -33.36 -11.91
CA ARG A 157 4.99 -33.15 -11.55
C ARG A 157 5.22 -31.73 -11.05
N HIS A 158 6.02 -31.59 -9.99
CA HIS A 158 6.42 -30.31 -9.43
C HIS A 158 7.94 -30.23 -9.39
N VAL A 159 8.51 -29.31 -10.16
CA VAL A 159 9.96 -29.26 -10.35
C VAL A 159 10.56 -28.02 -9.72
N TYR A 160 11.79 -28.16 -9.23
CA TYR A 160 12.68 -27.05 -8.90
C TYR A 160 13.95 -27.12 -9.74
N ILE A 161 14.33 -25.98 -10.32
CA ILE A 161 15.47 -25.83 -11.24
C ILE A 161 16.42 -24.78 -10.65
N PRO A 162 17.49 -25.18 -9.94
CA PRO A 162 18.49 -24.25 -9.43
C PRO A 162 19.36 -23.69 -10.57
N VAL A 163 19.71 -22.40 -10.49
CA VAL A 163 20.55 -21.70 -11.48
C VAL A 163 21.62 -20.79 -10.87
N ASP A 164 21.58 -20.52 -9.57
CA ASP A 164 22.59 -19.67 -8.88
C ASP A 164 22.89 -20.05 -7.42
N HIS A 165 22.60 -21.28 -7.02
CA HIS A 165 22.94 -21.77 -5.68
C HIS A 165 24.44 -21.92 -5.47
N VAL A 166 24.87 -21.78 -4.22
CA VAL A 166 26.28 -21.87 -3.83
C VAL A 166 26.68 -23.35 -3.62
N ASP A 167 27.88 -23.72 -4.07
CA ASP A 167 28.50 -25.04 -3.83
C ASP A 167 27.66 -26.27 -4.21
N CYS A 168 26.86 -26.18 -5.27
CA CYS A 168 26.03 -27.30 -5.75
C CYS A 168 26.15 -27.52 -7.28
N ALA A 169 25.78 -28.73 -7.72
CA ALA A 169 25.68 -29.05 -9.14
C ALA A 169 24.39 -28.45 -9.72
N GLN A 170 24.51 -27.59 -10.73
CA GLN A 170 23.39 -26.92 -11.38
C GLN A 170 23.71 -26.56 -12.83
N LEU A 171 22.68 -26.30 -13.62
CA LEU A 171 22.82 -25.86 -15.00
C LEU A 171 22.99 -24.33 -15.06
N LYS A 172 23.58 -23.83 -16.15
CA LYS A 172 23.72 -22.38 -16.36
C LYS A 172 22.35 -21.74 -16.52
N ARG A 173 22.16 -20.58 -15.88
CA ARG A 173 20.92 -19.79 -15.94
C ARG A 173 20.44 -19.53 -17.37
N ASP A 174 21.31 -19.02 -18.22
CA ASP A 174 20.93 -18.67 -19.59
C ASP A 174 20.48 -19.91 -20.38
N TYR A 175 21.15 -21.05 -20.21
CA TYR A 175 20.74 -22.31 -20.84
C TYR A 175 19.33 -22.76 -20.40
N ILE A 176 19.00 -22.59 -19.11
CA ILE A 176 17.66 -22.90 -18.59
C ILE A 176 16.62 -21.92 -19.13
N LEU A 177 16.89 -20.62 -19.05
CA LEU A 177 15.94 -19.60 -19.48
C LEU A 177 15.71 -19.64 -21.00
N ASP A 178 16.75 -19.87 -21.81
CA ASP A 178 16.65 -20.09 -23.26
C ASP A 178 15.77 -21.31 -23.59
N GLY A 179 15.92 -22.40 -22.83
CA GLY A 179 15.11 -23.61 -23.02
C GLY A 179 13.65 -23.43 -22.63
N LEU A 180 13.36 -22.64 -21.59
CA LEU A 180 11.99 -22.36 -21.12
C LEU A 180 11.30 -21.23 -21.89
N ALA A 181 12.06 -20.32 -22.50
CA ALA A 181 11.56 -19.14 -23.21
C ALA A 181 10.46 -19.45 -24.25
N PRO A 182 10.53 -20.52 -25.06
CA PRO A 182 9.44 -20.86 -25.99
C PRO A 182 8.09 -21.04 -25.28
N VAL A 183 8.05 -21.70 -24.13
CA VAL A 183 6.81 -21.93 -23.37
C VAL A 183 6.41 -20.67 -22.59
N PHE A 184 7.38 -19.98 -21.98
CA PHE A 184 7.10 -18.78 -21.19
C PHE A 184 6.61 -17.59 -22.04
N ASN A 185 7.04 -17.48 -23.29
CA ASN A 185 6.60 -16.44 -24.22
C ASN A 185 5.34 -16.81 -25.02
N ASP A 186 4.91 -18.08 -25.00
CA ASP A 186 3.72 -18.54 -25.71
C ASP A 186 2.43 -18.22 -24.95
N GLU A 187 1.63 -17.27 -25.44
CA GLU A 187 0.36 -16.87 -24.83
C GLU A 187 -0.73 -17.97 -24.86
N THR A 188 -0.54 -19.03 -25.64
CA THR A 188 -1.48 -20.17 -25.70
C THR A 188 -1.31 -21.16 -24.55
N VAL A 189 -0.14 -21.15 -23.89
CA VAL A 189 0.09 -21.88 -22.65
C VAL A 189 -0.21 -20.95 -21.49
N GLY A 190 -1.21 -21.26 -20.68
CA GLY A 190 -1.60 -20.44 -19.53
C GLY A 190 -0.58 -20.51 -18.38
N LYS A 191 -0.29 -19.39 -17.74
CA LYS A 191 0.55 -19.32 -16.54
C LYS A 191 -0.26 -18.91 -15.32
N VAL A 192 -0.11 -19.67 -14.25
CA VAL A 192 -0.66 -19.41 -12.91
C VAL A 192 0.48 -19.01 -11.99
N LEU A 193 0.36 -17.87 -11.32
CA LEU A 193 1.37 -17.38 -10.38
C LEU A 193 0.73 -16.90 -9.08
N HIS A 194 1.56 -16.59 -8.11
CA HIS A 194 1.19 -15.82 -6.94
C HIS A 194 2.04 -14.55 -6.92
N ASN A 195 1.43 -13.37 -7.00
CA ASN A 195 2.13 -12.09 -7.14
C ASN A 195 2.93 -11.97 -8.46
N ALA A 196 2.27 -12.25 -9.59
CA ALA A 196 2.90 -12.33 -10.91
C ALA A 196 3.71 -11.08 -11.34
N ILE A 197 3.38 -9.89 -10.83
CA ILE A 197 4.12 -8.64 -11.14
C ILE A 197 5.61 -8.82 -10.82
N PHE A 198 5.94 -9.49 -9.73
CA PHE A 198 7.32 -9.74 -9.32
C PHE A 198 8.04 -10.62 -10.35
N ASP A 199 7.49 -11.80 -10.65
CA ASP A 199 8.11 -12.76 -11.57
C ASP A 199 8.25 -12.20 -12.99
N ILE A 200 7.22 -11.54 -13.53
CA ILE A 200 7.28 -10.91 -14.85
C ILE A 200 8.42 -9.88 -14.89
N ALA A 201 8.56 -9.05 -13.84
CA ALA A 201 9.66 -8.09 -13.75
C ALA A 201 11.03 -8.77 -13.65
N MET A 202 11.15 -9.86 -12.88
CA MET A 202 12.39 -10.65 -12.77
C MET A 202 12.81 -11.23 -14.12
N PHE A 203 11.89 -11.86 -14.87
CA PHE A 203 12.18 -12.39 -16.20
C PHE A 203 12.65 -11.29 -17.16
N ARG A 204 11.94 -10.16 -17.20
CA ARG A 204 12.29 -9.02 -18.06
C ARG A 204 13.64 -8.43 -17.71
N ARG A 205 13.99 -8.38 -16.42
CA ARG A 205 15.31 -7.93 -15.99
C ARG A 205 16.44 -8.83 -16.49
N HIS A 206 16.16 -10.12 -16.64
CA HIS A 206 17.07 -11.11 -17.19
C HIS A 206 17.02 -11.21 -18.73
N GLY A 207 16.24 -10.37 -19.42
CA GLY A 207 16.15 -10.36 -20.89
C GLY A 207 15.14 -11.33 -21.49
N TYR A 208 14.27 -11.91 -20.67
CA TYR A 208 13.22 -12.85 -21.08
C TYR A 208 11.84 -12.26 -20.81
N ASP A 209 10.79 -12.79 -21.44
CA ASP A 209 9.41 -12.35 -21.16
C ASP A 209 8.57 -13.52 -20.66
N LEU A 210 7.62 -13.21 -19.77
CA LEU A 210 6.67 -14.18 -19.23
C LEU A 210 5.25 -13.76 -19.65
N LYS A 211 4.81 -14.31 -20.77
CA LYS A 211 3.50 -14.03 -21.36
C LYS A 211 2.48 -15.11 -21.04
N GLY A 212 1.21 -14.84 -21.35
CA GLY A 212 0.14 -15.82 -21.14
C GLY A 212 -0.20 -16.05 -19.67
N VAL A 213 0.06 -15.08 -18.78
CA VAL A 213 -0.48 -15.15 -17.42
C VAL A 213 -2.00 -15.13 -17.52
N VAL A 214 -2.63 -16.22 -17.05
CA VAL A 214 -4.08 -16.37 -17.03
C VAL A 214 -4.65 -16.25 -15.63
N TRP A 215 -3.78 -16.37 -14.61
CA TRP A 215 -4.20 -16.27 -13.22
C TRP A 215 -3.04 -15.84 -12.30
N ASP A 216 -3.22 -14.72 -11.60
CA ASP A 216 -2.51 -14.39 -10.37
C ASP A 216 -3.42 -14.66 -9.16
N THR A 217 -3.03 -15.62 -8.32
CA THR A 217 -3.80 -16.04 -7.16
C THR A 217 -3.91 -14.96 -6.07
N MET A 218 -2.95 -14.04 -5.98
CA MET A 218 -3.01 -12.92 -5.03
C MET A 218 -4.12 -11.95 -5.45
N THR A 219 -4.08 -11.49 -6.69
CA THR A 219 -5.09 -10.60 -7.28
C THR A 219 -6.48 -11.24 -7.29
N ALA A 220 -6.58 -12.53 -7.61
CA ALA A 220 -7.85 -13.25 -7.58
C ALA A 220 -8.44 -13.32 -6.16
N MET A 221 -7.62 -13.54 -5.13
CA MET A 221 -8.10 -13.53 -3.75
C MET A 221 -8.63 -12.15 -3.34
N HIS A 222 -8.00 -11.05 -3.78
CA HIS A 222 -8.55 -9.71 -3.53
C HIS A 222 -9.94 -9.48 -4.11
N LEU A 223 -10.33 -10.15 -5.20
CA LEU A 223 -11.71 -10.08 -5.73
C LEU A 223 -12.67 -11.02 -4.97
N LEU A 224 -12.19 -12.20 -4.58
CA LEU A 224 -12.96 -13.20 -3.84
C LEU A 224 -13.20 -12.83 -2.39
N ASN A 225 -12.26 -12.16 -1.73
CA ASN A 225 -12.41 -11.61 -0.40
C ASN A 225 -11.37 -10.51 -0.12
N GLU A 226 -11.75 -9.26 -0.33
CA GLU A 226 -10.90 -8.09 -0.06
C GLU A 226 -10.75 -7.74 1.44
N ASN A 227 -11.36 -8.52 2.35
CA ASN A 227 -11.22 -8.37 3.80
C ASN A 227 -10.26 -9.40 4.41
N GLU A 228 -9.47 -10.12 3.61
CA GLU A 228 -8.37 -10.93 4.14
C GLU A 228 -7.36 -10.05 4.88
N GLU A 229 -6.81 -10.59 5.98
CA GLU A 229 -5.78 -9.90 6.77
C GLU A 229 -4.45 -9.88 6.05
N SER A 230 -4.18 -10.91 5.25
CA SER A 230 -3.00 -11.05 4.42
C SER A 230 -3.37 -11.76 3.12
N PHE A 231 -2.67 -11.39 2.05
CA PHE A 231 -2.79 -12.01 0.73
C PHE A 231 -1.56 -12.85 0.37
N LYS A 232 -0.61 -13.03 1.31
CA LYS A 232 0.56 -13.90 1.12
C LYS A 232 0.12 -15.35 0.98
N LEU A 233 0.73 -16.11 0.07
CA LEU A 233 0.42 -17.51 -0.20
C LEU A 233 0.40 -18.36 1.08
N LYS A 234 1.38 -18.13 1.97
CA LYS A 234 1.55 -18.87 3.23
C LYS A 234 0.43 -18.64 4.24
N ASP A 235 -0.27 -17.51 4.16
CA ASP A 235 -1.43 -17.21 5.02
C ASP A 235 -2.74 -17.74 4.40
N LEU A 236 -2.83 -17.71 3.07
CA LEU A 236 -4.00 -18.19 2.33
C LEU A 236 -4.10 -19.72 2.29
N ALA A 237 -2.98 -20.42 2.13
CA ALA A 237 -2.96 -21.88 1.98
C ALA A 237 -3.56 -22.62 3.20
N PRO A 238 -3.18 -22.35 4.46
CA PRO A 238 -3.80 -23.00 5.62
C PRO A 238 -5.30 -22.72 5.71
N LYS A 239 -5.71 -21.48 5.46
CA LYS A 239 -7.11 -21.04 5.60
C LYS A 239 -8.03 -21.64 4.54
N TYR A 240 -7.58 -21.70 3.30
CA TYR A 240 -8.42 -22.08 2.16
C TYR A 240 -8.21 -23.50 1.67
N LEU A 241 -7.03 -24.08 1.90
CA LEU A 241 -6.67 -25.43 1.46
C LEU A 241 -6.50 -26.41 2.62
N GLY A 242 -6.40 -25.93 3.87
CA GLY A 242 -6.16 -26.77 5.05
C GLY A 242 -4.75 -27.37 5.10
N VAL A 243 -3.78 -26.73 4.42
CA VAL A 243 -2.38 -27.21 4.32
C VAL A 243 -1.46 -26.30 5.11
N GLU A 244 -0.62 -26.86 5.98
CA GLU A 244 0.39 -26.11 6.73
C GLU A 244 1.40 -25.44 5.79
N SER A 245 1.78 -24.19 6.10
CA SER A 245 2.66 -23.39 5.28
C SER A 245 3.52 -22.47 6.14
N ASP A 246 4.83 -22.73 6.19
CA ASP A 246 5.81 -21.92 6.92
C ASP A 246 6.41 -20.84 6.02
N THR A 247 6.73 -19.69 6.59
CA THR A 247 7.36 -18.57 5.87
C THR A 247 8.87 -18.75 5.75
N PHE A 248 9.48 -18.13 4.72
CA PHE A 248 10.92 -18.16 4.52
C PHE A 248 11.68 -17.65 5.76
N ASP A 249 11.26 -16.52 6.33
CA ASP A 249 11.86 -15.94 7.53
C ASP A 249 11.84 -16.87 8.74
N VAL A 250 10.79 -17.68 8.89
CA VAL A 250 10.68 -18.67 9.97
C VAL A 250 11.64 -19.82 9.75
N LEU A 251 11.79 -20.27 8.50
CA LEU A 251 12.62 -21.42 8.13
C LEU A 251 14.10 -21.09 7.94
N PHE A 252 14.46 -19.85 7.60
CA PHE A 252 15.83 -19.47 7.21
C PHE A 252 16.35 -18.24 7.95
N GLY A 253 15.46 -17.39 8.46
CA GLY A 253 15.79 -16.11 9.09
C GLY A 253 15.77 -14.95 8.09
N LYS A 254 15.55 -13.73 8.60
CA LYS A 254 15.28 -12.51 7.80
C LYS A 254 16.37 -12.10 6.79
N ASN A 255 17.60 -12.57 6.96
CA ASN A 255 18.74 -12.17 6.13
C ASN A 255 19.31 -13.36 5.34
N ALA A 256 18.68 -14.53 5.39
CA ALA A 256 19.11 -15.66 4.59
C ALA A 256 18.82 -15.38 3.12
N GLN A 257 19.73 -15.77 2.24
CA GLN A 257 19.48 -15.71 0.81
C GLN A 257 19.05 -17.09 0.31
N PHE A 258 18.11 -17.14 -0.64
CA PHE A 258 17.63 -18.43 -1.15
C PHE A 258 18.77 -19.27 -1.75
N ARG A 259 19.81 -18.63 -2.30
CA ARG A 259 21.00 -19.27 -2.88
C ARG A 259 21.86 -20.08 -1.91
N GLU A 260 21.64 -19.88 -0.60
CA GLU A 260 22.38 -20.55 0.48
C GLU A 260 21.59 -21.75 1.04
N VAL A 261 20.35 -21.96 0.58
CA VAL A 261 19.47 -23.02 1.06
C VAL A 261 19.93 -24.37 0.48
N PRO A 262 20.10 -25.42 1.31
CA PRO A 262 20.41 -26.77 0.82
C PRO A 262 19.41 -27.28 -0.22
N MET A 263 19.88 -28.01 -1.23
CA MET A 263 19.10 -28.39 -2.42
C MET A 263 17.86 -29.24 -2.15
N ASP A 264 17.95 -30.16 -1.19
CA ASP A 264 16.85 -30.98 -0.72
C ASP A 264 15.73 -30.12 -0.11
N ILE A 265 16.09 -29.13 0.72
CA ILE A 265 15.16 -28.18 1.32
C ILE A 265 14.60 -27.22 0.27
N ALA A 266 15.46 -26.69 -0.61
CA ALA A 266 15.07 -25.76 -1.67
C ALA A 266 14.06 -26.39 -2.62
N LEU A 267 14.26 -27.67 -2.99
CA LEU A 267 13.29 -28.44 -3.76
C LEU A 267 11.92 -28.43 -3.09
N VAL A 268 11.85 -28.87 -1.83
CA VAL A 268 10.59 -29.00 -1.11
C VAL A 268 9.89 -27.65 -0.98
N TYR A 269 10.64 -26.61 -0.64
CA TYR A 269 10.10 -25.27 -0.48
C TYR A 269 9.51 -24.73 -1.79
N ALA A 270 10.33 -24.65 -2.85
CA ALA A 270 9.94 -24.00 -4.10
C ALA A 270 8.88 -24.81 -4.85
N ALA A 271 9.02 -26.14 -4.94
CA ALA A 271 8.01 -26.99 -5.57
C ALA A 271 6.68 -26.97 -4.80
N LYS A 272 6.71 -26.86 -3.47
CA LYS A 272 5.50 -26.68 -2.66
C LYS A 272 4.81 -25.36 -2.97
N ASP A 273 5.52 -24.28 -3.23
CA ASP A 273 4.91 -22.98 -3.51
C ASP A 273 4.17 -22.93 -4.84
N THR A 274 4.73 -23.48 -5.93
CA THR A 274 3.97 -23.62 -7.17
C THR A 274 2.83 -24.63 -7.06
N HIS A 275 3.00 -25.71 -6.28
CA HIS A 275 1.93 -26.67 -6.05
C HIS A 275 0.76 -26.06 -5.25
N LEU A 276 1.06 -25.32 -4.18
CA LEU A 276 0.04 -24.59 -3.42
C LEU A 276 -0.62 -23.51 -4.26
N THR A 277 0.14 -22.81 -5.10
CA THR A 277 -0.37 -21.83 -6.06
C THR A 277 -1.36 -22.48 -7.03
N TRP A 278 -1.04 -23.65 -7.57
CA TRP A 278 -1.97 -24.42 -8.41
C TRP A 278 -3.25 -24.81 -7.68
N LYS A 279 -3.15 -25.38 -6.48
CA LYS A 279 -4.34 -25.75 -5.67
C LYS A 279 -5.19 -24.54 -5.31
N LEU A 280 -4.56 -23.42 -5.00
CA LEU A 280 -5.25 -22.17 -4.70
C LEU A 280 -5.97 -21.65 -5.94
N TYR A 281 -5.34 -21.71 -7.12
CA TYR A 281 -6.00 -21.41 -8.39
C TYR A 281 -7.24 -22.28 -8.63
N GLU A 282 -7.17 -23.59 -8.43
CA GLU A 282 -8.32 -24.48 -8.61
C GLU A 282 -9.48 -24.09 -7.69
N PHE A 283 -9.18 -23.84 -6.41
CA PHE A 283 -10.15 -23.32 -5.44
C PHE A 283 -10.76 -22.01 -5.94
N GLN A 284 -9.93 -21.03 -6.28
CA GLN A 284 -10.38 -19.69 -6.67
C GLN A 284 -11.21 -19.72 -7.96
N ARG A 285 -10.76 -20.46 -8.98
CA ARG A 285 -11.46 -20.63 -10.26
C ARG A 285 -12.83 -21.24 -10.04
N ALA A 286 -12.95 -22.29 -9.24
CA ALA A 286 -14.24 -22.92 -8.94
C ALA A 286 -15.23 -21.95 -8.25
N HIS A 287 -14.72 -21.02 -7.44
CA HIS A 287 -15.54 -20.00 -6.78
C HIS A 287 -15.89 -18.84 -7.71
N MET A 288 -14.93 -18.34 -8.50
CA MET A 288 -15.16 -17.26 -9.46
C MET A 288 -16.05 -17.68 -10.63
N ALA A 289 -16.05 -18.95 -11.02
CA ALA A 289 -16.96 -19.46 -12.05
C ALA A 289 -18.46 -19.26 -11.70
N LYS A 290 -18.77 -19.12 -10.41
CA LYS A 290 -20.13 -18.81 -9.91
C LYS A 290 -20.44 -17.30 -9.96
N MET A 291 -19.50 -16.47 -10.41
CA MET A 291 -19.57 -15.01 -10.47
C MET A 291 -19.05 -14.53 -11.85
N PRO A 292 -19.76 -14.84 -12.95
CA PRO A 292 -19.24 -14.67 -14.31
C PRO A 292 -18.83 -13.24 -14.66
N THR A 293 -19.52 -12.22 -14.12
CA THR A 293 -19.16 -10.81 -14.32
C THR A 293 -17.84 -10.44 -13.65
N ILE A 294 -17.58 -10.94 -12.44
CA ILE A 294 -16.30 -10.77 -11.75
C ILE A 294 -15.20 -11.51 -12.50
N LEU A 295 -15.46 -12.73 -12.94
CA LEU A 295 -14.48 -13.53 -13.70
C LEU A 295 -14.10 -12.82 -15.01
N GLN A 296 -15.09 -12.31 -15.75
CA GLN A 296 -14.85 -11.53 -16.95
C GLN A 296 -14.04 -10.27 -16.66
N TYR A 297 -14.37 -9.53 -15.61
CA TYR A 297 -13.61 -8.36 -15.19
C TYR A 297 -12.16 -8.71 -14.80
N TYR A 298 -11.95 -9.79 -14.05
CA TYR A 298 -10.63 -10.27 -13.69
C TYR A 298 -9.78 -10.57 -14.93
N GLN A 299 -10.34 -11.31 -15.89
CA GLN A 299 -9.63 -11.71 -17.11
C GLN A 299 -9.38 -10.55 -18.08
N SER A 300 -10.34 -9.64 -18.22
CA SER A 300 -10.26 -8.53 -19.20
C SER A 300 -9.62 -7.26 -18.66
N VAL A 301 -9.50 -7.13 -17.34
CA VAL A 301 -8.95 -5.93 -16.69
C VAL A 301 -7.80 -6.29 -15.77
N GLU A 302 -8.03 -7.03 -14.68
CA GLU A 302 -7.00 -7.20 -13.65
C GLU A 302 -5.76 -7.98 -14.13
N VAL A 303 -5.93 -9.01 -14.97
CA VAL A 303 -4.81 -9.78 -15.53
C VAL A 303 -3.97 -8.97 -16.53
N PRO A 304 -4.53 -8.32 -17.57
CA PRO A 304 -3.75 -7.45 -18.47
C PRO A 304 -3.04 -6.31 -17.74
N LEU A 305 -3.67 -5.78 -16.68
CA LEU A 305 -3.12 -4.68 -15.89
C LEU A 305 -1.79 -5.04 -15.21
N LEU A 306 -1.53 -6.32 -14.93
CA LEU A 306 -0.25 -6.78 -14.36
C LEU A 306 0.91 -6.38 -15.27
N TYR A 307 0.77 -6.56 -16.58
CA TYR A 307 1.79 -6.17 -17.57
C TYR A 307 1.95 -4.66 -17.68
N VAL A 308 0.83 -3.93 -17.65
CA VAL A 308 0.84 -2.45 -17.64
C VAL A 308 1.64 -1.94 -16.44
N ILE A 309 1.45 -2.55 -15.27
CA ILE A 309 2.15 -2.17 -14.04
C ILE A 309 3.64 -2.47 -14.14
N VAL A 310 4.02 -3.66 -14.61
CA VAL A 310 5.44 -4.00 -14.77
C VAL A 310 6.14 -3.00 -15.68
N ASP A 311 5.53 -2.61 -16.80
CA ASP A 311 6.11 -1.61 -17.70
C ASP A 311 6.15 -0.21 -17.08
N LEU A 312 5.09 0.19 -16.38
CA LEU A 312 5.01 1.47 -15.71
C LEU A 312 6.07 1.60 -14.60
N GLU A 313 6.30 0.53 -13.83
CA GLU A 313 7.37 0.46 -12.84
C GLU A 313 8.75 0.49 -13.50
N ALA A 314 8.95 -0.30 -14.55
CA ALA A 314 10.22 -0.43 -15.27
C ALA A 314 10.64 0.88 -15.98
N ASN A 315 9.67 1.66 -16.48
CA ASN A 315 9.92 2.98 -17.07
C ASN A 315 10.68 3.88 -16.09
N GLY A 316 10.26 3.92 -14.83
CA GLY A 316 10.85 4.76 -13.80
C GLY A 316 10.82 6.26 -14.14
N TYR A 317 11.33 7.06 -13.20
CA TYR A 317 11.24 8.52 -13.22
C TYR A 317 12.62 9.15 -13.38
N VAL A 318 12.71 10.27 -14.09
CA VAL A 318 13.88 11.15 -14.10
C VAL A 318 13.63 12.29 -13.13
N LEU A 319 14.62 12.54 -12.26
CA LEU A 319 14.58 13.68 -11.35
C LEU A 319 15.63 14.71 -11.75
N ASP A 320 15.28 15.97 -11.61
CA ASP A 320 16.21 17.09 -11.62
C ASP A 320 16.80 17.29 -10.23
N LEU A 321 18.04 16.85 -10.08
CA LEU A 321 18.77 16.90 -8.81
C LEU A 321 19.26 18.31 -8.45
N ASP A 322 19.49 19.17 -9.45
CA ASP A 322 19.90 20.55 -9.21
C ASP A 322 18.71 21.34 -8.69
N PHE A 323 17.54 21.18 -9.30
CA PHE A 323 16.28 21.73 -8.77
C PHE A 323 16.03 21.25 -7.33
N ALA A 324 16.16 19.95 -7.06
CA ALA A 324 15.94 19.39 -5.73
C ALA A 324 16.87 20.05 -4.69
N LYS A 325 18.14 20.23 -5.03
CA LYS A 325 19.13 20.86 -4.16
C LYS A 325 18.81 22.34 -3.92
N GLU A 326 18.60 23.12 -4.98
CA GLU A 326 18.32 24.56 -4.88
C GLU A 326 17.03 24.83 -4.11
N TYR A 327 15.97 24.07 -4.42
CA TYR A 327 14.70 24.22 -3.73
C TYR A 327 14.78 23.74 -2.27
N GLY A 328 15.53 22.66 -2.00
CA GLY A 328 15.84 22.19 -0.66
C GLY A 328 16.53 23.27 0.19
N GLU A 329 17.56 23.93 -0.35
CA GLU A 329 18.26 25.04 0.32
C GLU A 329 17.31 26.21 0.66
N GLN A 330 16.40 26.56 -0.25
CA GLN A 330 15.38 27.59 0.01
C GLN A 330 14.42 27.18 1.12
N LEU A 331 13.94 25.93 1.11
CA LEU A 331 13.05 25.39 2.13
C LEU A 331 13.74 25.34 3.50
N HIS A 332 15.00 24.91 3.57
CA HIS A 332 15.77 24.88 4.81
C HIS A 332 15.95 26.27 5.41
N LYS A 333 16.35 27.25 4.59
CA LYS A 333 16.48 28.64 5.04
C LYS A 333 15.16 29.17 5.61
N ARG A 334 14.05 28.96 4.91
CA ARG A 334 12.73 29.40 5.38
C ARG A 334 12.30 28.66 6.65
N ALA A 335 12.61 27.37 6.78
CA ALA A 335 12.34 26.60 7.98
C ALA A 335 13.14 27.10 9.19
N GLU A 336 14.40 27.48 8.99
CA GLU A 336 15.25 28.07 10.03
C GLU A 336 14.71 29.42 10.51
N GLU A 337 14.32 30.31 9.58
CA GLU A 337 13.67 31.59 9.88
C GLU A 337 12.40 31.39 10.71
N LEU A 338 11.49 30.54 10.23
CA LEU A 338 10.24 30.22 10.93
C LEU A 338 10.50 29.57 12.29
N SER A 339 11.50 28.69 12.39
CA SER A 339 11.89 28.05 13.64
C SER A 339 12.35 29.09 14.66
N ALA A 340 13.20 30.04 14.25
CA ALA A 340 13.67 31.11 15.12
C ALA A 340 12.51 32.00 15.59
N GLU A 341 11.60 32.39 14.69
CA GLU A 341 10.41 33.17 15.02
C GLU A 341 9.46 32.44 15.97
N LEU A 342 9.23 31.14 15.73
CA LEU A 342 8.38 30.30 16.58
C LEU A 342 8.99 30.09 17.97
N ILE A 343 10.29 29.83 18.05
CA ILE A 343 10.99 29.69 19.34
C ILE A 343 10.92 31.00 20.12
N ALA A 344 11.21 32.14 19.47
CA ALA A 344 11.15 33.45 20.12
C ALA A 344 9.75 33.79 20.63
N SER A 345 8.70 33.47 19.85
CA SER A 345 7.31 33.75 20.22
C SER A 345 6.73 32.79 21.26
N LEU A 346 7.16 31.52 21.28
CA LEU A 346 6.56 30.48 22.13
C LEU A 346 7.35 30.18 23.40
N THR A 347 8.67 30.42 23.43
CA THR A 347 9.49 30.21 24.64
C THR A 347 8.99 30.99 25.87
N PRO A 348 8.51 32.25 25.76
CA PRO A 348 7.93 32.97 26.91
C PRO A 348 6.71 32.28 27.55
N PHE A 349 6.04 31.39 26.80
CA PHE A 349 4.87 30.64 27.26
C PHE A 349 5.22 29.22 27.74
N HIS A 350 6.45 28.77 27.51
CA HIS A 350 6.99 27.51 28.01
C HIS A 350 7.41 27.65 29.48
N ASN A 351 7.14 26.61 30.28
CA ASN A 351 7.42 26.63 31.71
C ASN A 351 8.87 26.20 32.06
N GLY A 352 9.63 25.68 31.09
CA GLY A 352 11.02 25.25 31.28
C GLY A 352 12.01 26.40 31.12
N ALA A 353 13.23 26.19 31.62
CA ALA A 353 14.33 27.16 31.47
C ALA A 353 15.02 27.06 30.10
N GLU A 354 14.79 25.94 29.40
CA GLU A 354 15.28 25.68 28.05
C GLU A 354 14.37 26.29 26.97
N PRO A 355 14.90 26.59 25.77
CA PRO A 355 14.08 26.97 24.63
C PRO A 355 13.05 25.89 24.27
N ILE A 356 11.89 26.32 23.78
CA ILE A 356 10.83 25.38 23.41
C ILE A 356 11.25 24.46 22.25
N ASN A 357 11.01 23.17 22.38
CA ASN A 357 11.21 22.19 21.31
C ASN A 357 9.96 22.08 20.43
N LEU A 358 10.05 22.60 19.20
CA LEU A 358 8.95 22.59 18.22
C LEU A 358 8.47 21.19 17.83
N ASN A 359 9.30 20.16 18.02
CA ASN A 359 8.96 18.76 17.77
C ASN A 359 8.26 18.10 18.97
N SER A 360 8.31 18.71 20.16
CA SER A 360 7.67 18.17 21.36
C SER A 360 6.22 18.63 21.45
N THR A 361 5.29 17.73 21.11
CA THR A 361 3.85 18.01 21.28
C THR A 361 3.48 18.34 22.73
N GLN A 362 4.21 17.76 23.71
CA GLN A 362 4.01 18.02 25.13
C GLN A 362 4.38 19.45 25.54
N GLN A 363 5.40 20.04 24.92
CA GLN A 363 5.78 21.44 25.15
C GLN A 363 4.95 22.41 24.29
N MET A 364 4.74 22.06 23.02
CA MET A 364 4.04 22.91 22.05
C MET A 364 2.59 23.17 22.40
N ARG A 365 1.84 22.15 22.84
CA ARG A 365 0.39 22.32 23.11
C ARG A 365 0.12 23.33 24.23
N PRO A 366 0.75 23.24 25.42
CA PRO A 366 0.56 24.22 26.48
C PRO A 366 1.06 25.62 26.10
N ALA A 367 2.25 25.72 25.49
CA ALA A 367 2.82 27.01 25.10
C ALA A 367 1.95 27.72 24.06
N LEU A 368 1.53 27.00 23.02
CA LEU A 368 0.66 27.55 21.98
C LEU A 368 -0.72 27.93 22.55
N SER A 369 -1.29 27.12 23.45
CA SER A 369 -2.58 27.43 24.10
C SER A 369 -2.54 28.74 24.88
N LYS A 370 -1.44 28.97 25.63
CA LYS A 370 -1.22 30.23 26.34
C LYS A 370 -0.98 31.39 25.39
N ALA A 371 -0.17 31.19 24.35
CA ALA A 371 0.17 32.22 23.37
C ALA A 371 -1.07 32.78 22.65
N ILE A 372 -2.06 31.93 22.39
CA ILE A 372 -3.31 32.32 21.72
C ILE A 372 -4.46 32.61 22.69
N GLY A 373 -4.24 32.45 24.00
CA GLY A 373 -5.27 32.64 25.03
C GLY A 373 -6.43 31.63 24.97
N LYS A 374 -6.25 30.46 24.34
CA LYS A 374 -7.28 29.44 24.13
C LYS A 374 -6.71 28.05 24.34
N GLU A 375 -7.38 27.24 25.17
CA GLU A 375 -6.97 25.86 25.40
C GLU A 375 -7.14 25.00 24.13
N LEU A 376 -6.03 24.41 23.66
CA LEU A 376 -6.05 23.51 22.50
C LEU A 376 -6.26 22.05 22.96
N PRO A 377 -7.26 21.35 22.39
CA PRO A 377 -7.53 19.95 22.73
C PRO A 377 -6.41 19.01 22.24
N ASN A 378 -5.78 19.34 21.10
CA ASN A 378 -4.68 18.58 20.50
C ASN A 378 -3.91 19.46 19.49
N MET A 379 -2.88 18.91 18.84
CA MET A 379 -2.06 19.59 17.83
C MET A 379 -2.38 19.15 16.39
N ASP A 380 -3.59 18.63 16.15
CA ASP A 380 -4.03 18.20 14.81
C ASP A 380 -4.09 19.38 13.85
N ALA A 381 -3.35 19.29 12.75
CA ALA A 381 -3.24 20.37 11.78
C ALA A 381 -4.58 20.70 11.12
N LYS A 382 -5.41 19.69 10.80
CA LYS A 382 -6.62 19.86 9.99
C LYS A 382 -7.81 20.30 10.83
N LYS A 383 -8.02 19.67 11.99
CA LYS A 383 -9.19 19.87 12.83
C LYS A 383 -9.02 21.00 13.84
N THR A 384 -7.79 21.25 14.29
CA THR A 384 -7.55 22.17 15.41
C THR A 384 -6.81 23.42 14.96
N LEU A 385 -5.70 23.28 14.23
CA LEU A 385 -4.84 24.43 13.90
C LEU A 385 -5.32 25.22 12.66
N LYS A 386 -5.69 24.54 11.56
CA LYS A 386 -6.14 25.22 10.33
C LYS A 386 -7.33 26.18 10.52
N PRO A 387 -8.38 25.86 11.30
CA PRO A 387 -9.47 26.79 11.55
C PRO A 387 -9.01 28.10 12.21
N LEU A 388 -7.95 28.03 13.02
CA LEU A 388 -7.40 29.18 13.76
C LEU A 388 -6.30 29.93 12.99
N LYS A 389 -5.94 29.47 11.78
CA LYS A 389 -4.86 30.04 10.97
C LYS A 389 -5.07 31.54 10.70
N GLY A 390 -6.32 31.95 10.45
CA GLY A 390 -6.65 33.35 10.17
C GLY A 390 -6.75 34.24 11.41
N GLU A 391 -6.81 33.65 12.61
CA GLU A 391 -6.95 34.37 13.88
C GLU A 391 -5.59 34.64 14.56
N HIS A 392 -4.60 33.77 14.33
CA HIS A 392 -3.33 33.82 15.05
C HIS A 392 -2.13 33.56 14.13
N ASP A 393 -1.24 34.57 14.00
CA ASP A 393 -0.01 34.51 13.20
C ASP A 393 0.90 33.33 13.61
N VAL A 394 1.05 33.09 14.91
CA VAL A 394 1.86 31.97 15.44
C VAL A 394 1.35 30.60 14.96
N ILE A 395 0.05 30.45 14.72
CA ILE A 395 -0.53 29.21 14.17
C ILE A 395 -0.25 29.12 12.67
N ALA A 396 -0.36 30.23 11.94
CA ALA A 396 -0.04 30.26 10.52
C ALA A 396 1.42 29.87 10.27
N LYS A 397 2.36 30.46 11.02
CA LYS A 397 3.80 30.14 10.98
C LYS A 397 4.09 28.70 11.37
N LEU A 398 3.43 28.17 12.40
CA LEU A 398 3.61 26.77 12.81
C LEU A 398 3.13 25.79 11.72
N LEU A 399 2.00 26.09 11.07
CA LEU A 399 1.50 25.27 9.97
C LEU A 399 2.43 25.31 8.76
N GLU A 400 2.95 26.49 8.41
CA GLU A 400 3.95 26.68 7.36
C GLU A 400 5.22 25.89 7.68
N TYR A 401 5.78 26.05 8.88
CA TYR A 401 6.97 25.33 9.34
C TYR A 401 6.78 23.81 9.26
N LYS A 402 5.65 23.29 9.77
CA LYS A 402 5.36 21.84 9.69
C LYS A 402 5.24 21.34 8.25
N ASN A 403 4.66 22.14 7.36
CA ASN A 403 4.53 21.78 5.95
C ASN A 403 5.91 21.76 5.27
N ILE A 404 6.72 22.80 5.45
CA ILE A 404 8.06 22.92 4.84
C ILE A 404 8.97 21.79 5.35
N THR A 405 9.04 21.56 6.65
CA THR A 405 9.88 20.50 7.23
C THR A 405 9.48 19.12 6.71
N LYS A 406 8.17 18.87 6.53
CA LYS A 406 7.70 17.62 5.92
C LYS A 406 8.05 17.56 4.43
N LEU A 407 7.84 18.65 3.69
CA LEU A 407 8.12 18.76 2.27
C LEU A 407 9.60 18.46 1.97
N SER A 408 10.53 19.11 2.69
CA SER A 408 11.96 18.88 2.49
C SER A 408 12.35 17.45 2.92
N SER A 409 12.10 17.07 4.18
CA SER A 409 12.59 15.80 4.73
C SER A 409 12.01 14.55 4.07
N THR A 410 10.77 14.61 3.58
CA THR A 410 10.08 13.43 3.01
C THR A 410 10.21 13.35 1.50
N TYR A 411 10.28 14.48 0.81
CA TYR A 411 10.18 14.53 -0.65
C TYR A 411 11.44 15.11 -1.29
N ILE A 412 11.81 16.35 -0.98
CA ILE A 412 12.91 17.04 -1.68
C ILE A 412 14.28 16.44 -1.34
N ASP A 413 14.55 16.15 -0.07
CA ASP A 413 15.87 15.68 0.37
C ASP A 413 15.99 14.15 0.28
N ALA A 414 14.90 13.44 0.60
CA ALA A 414 14.91 11.99 0.69
C ALA A 414 14.77 11.29 -0.65
N LEU A 415 14.04 11.87 -1.61
CA LEU A 415 13.81 11.22 -2.89
C LEU A 415 15.09 11.06 -3.73
N PRO A 416 15.98 12.09 -3.87
CA PRO A 416 17.26 11.94 -4.56
C PRO A 416 18.10 10.74 -4.12
N LEU A 417 18.06 10.39 -2.83
CA LEU A 417 18.81 9.27 -2.26
C LEU A 417 18.28 7.88 -2.67
N LYS A 418 17.12 7.82 -3.32
CA LYS A 418 16.45 6.58 -3.75
C LYS A 418 16.73 6.20 -5.20
N GLN A 419 17.73 6.83 -5.85
CA GLN A 419 18.09 6.49 -7.22
C GLN A 419 18.52 5.03 -7.28
N ASN A 420 17.95 4.28 -8.23
CA ASN A 420 18.45 2.94 -8.48
C ASN A 420 19.86 3.04 -9.11
N PRO A 421 20.87 2.38 -8.53
CA PRO A 421 22.25 2.52 -8.98
C PRO A 421 22.49 1.97 -10.38
N THR A 422 21.64 1.05 -10.86
CA THR A 422 21.79 0.37 -12.14
C THR A 422 21.06 1.09 -13.26
N THR A 423 19.80 1.43 -13.07
CA THR A 423 19.00 2.12 -14.10
C THR A 423 19.26 3.63 -14.13
N LYS A 424 19.82 4.20 -13.06
CA LYS A 424 19.94 5.64 -12.81
C LYS A 424 18.59 6.37 -12.80
N ARG A 425 17.51 5.63 -12.59
CA ARG A 425 16.14 6.15 -12.47
C ARG A 425 15.58 5.86 -11.09
N TRP A 426 14.46 6.49 -10.77
CA TRP A 426 13.71 6.24 -9.55
C TRP A 426 12.53 5.36 -9.90
N HIS A 427 12.28 4.31 -9.10
CA HIS A 427 11.19 3.37 -9.38
C HIS A 427 10.22 3.37 -8.20
N SER A 428 8.94 3.56 -8.51
CA SER A 428 7.84 3.43 -7.55
C SER A 428 7.19 2.08 -7.77
N ARG A 429 6.71 1.43 -6.70
CA ARG A 429 5.87 0.23 -6.82
C ARG A 429 4.41 0.61 -6.80
N PHE A 430 3.62 -0.08 -7.60
CA PHE A 430 2.18 0.08 -7.69
C PHE A 430 1.49 -1.18 -7.20
N ASN A 431 0.49 -0.99 -6.34
CA ASN A 431 -0.39 -2.05 -5.92
C ASN A 431 -1.77 -1.87 -6.59
N PRO A 432 -2.13 -2.71 -7.58
CA PRO A 432 -3.42 -2.61 -8.29
C PRO A 432 -4.63 -2.83 -7.37
N MET A 433 -4.41 -3.48 -6.22
CA MET A 433 -5.41 -3.79 -5.21
C MET A 433 -5.14 -3.06 -3.88
N GLY A 434 -4.38 -1.96 -3.94
CA GLY A 434 -3.88 -1.24 -2.77
C GLY A 434 -4.97 -0.70 -1.84
N THR A 435 -6.16 -0.41 -2.36
CA THR A 435 -7.33 -0.09 -1.52
C THR A 435 -8.41 -1.16 -1.60
N VAL A 436 -9.18 -1.31 -0.52
CA VAL A 436 -10.39 -2.14 -0.51
C VAL A 436 -11.44 -1.70 -1.54
N THR A 437 -11.38 -0.45 -2.02
CA THR A 437 -12.22 0.06 -3.12
C THR A 437 -11.65 -0.23 -4.50
N GLY A 438 -10.40 -0.72 -4.58
CA GLY A 438 -9.77 -1.23 -5.81
C GLY A 438 -9.06 -0.16 -6.59
N ARG A 439 -8.82 0.99 -5.95
CA ARG A 439 -7.93 2.01 -6.47
C ARG A 439 -6.50 1.54 -6.32
N PHE A 440 -5.69 1.96 -7.28
CA PHE A 440 -4.25 1.90 -7.16
C PHE A 440 -3.79 2.59 -5.89
N SER A 441 -2.78 2.01 -5.28
CA SER A 441 -1.85 2.76 -4.45
C SER A 441 -0.45 2.63 -5.04
N SER A 442 0.45 3.51 -4.60
CA SER A 442 1.88 3.32 -4.79
C SER A 442 2.62 3.46 -3.46
N GLY A 443 3.87 3.01 -3.39
CA GLY A 443 4.73 3.16 -2.21
C GLY A 443 4.85 1.91 -1.36
N LYS A 444 5.23 2.10 -0.07
CA LYS A 444 5.75 1.05 0.81
C LYS A 444 4.90 -0.24 0.80
N ASP A 445 5.43 -1.28 0.18
CA ASP A 445 5.23 -2.62 0.69
C ASP A 445 5.96 -2.74 2.03
N GLU A 446 5.40 -3.51 2.97
CA GLU A 446 5.94 -3.68 4.33
C GLU A 446 7.39 -4.16 4.33
N ASP A 447 7.80 -4.81 3.24
CA ASP A 447 9.08 -5.49 3.08
C ASP A 447 10.14 -4.67 2.31
N ASN A 448 9.85 -3.44 1.85
CA ASN A 448 10.78 -2.69 0.99
C ASN A 448 11.04 -1.23 1.42
N ASN A 449 12.18 -1.00 2.08
CA ASN A 449 12.56 0.31 2.65
C ASN A 449 13.05 1.35 1.62
N GLY A 450 13.26 0.98 0.35
CA GLY A 450 13.87 1.85 -0.68
C GLY A 450 12.89 2.66 -1.54
N GLN A 451 11.63 2.25 -1.67
CA GLN A 451 10.74 2.80 -2.71
C GLN A 451 9.97 4.04 -2.22
N PHE A 452 9.54 4.88 -3.16
CA PHE A 452 8.76 6.09 -2.87
C PHE A 452 7.34 5.98 -3.45
N ASN A 453 6.42 6.78 -2.92
CA ASN A 453 5.03 6.84 -3.37
C ASN A 453 4.88 8.01 -4.35
N VAL A 454 4.75 7.71 -5.65
CA VAL A 454 4.58 8.75 -6.68
C VAL A 454 3.18 9.38 -6.64
N GLN A 455 2.15 8.64 -6.22
CA GLN A 455 0.78 9.15 -6.19
C GLN A 455 0.53 10.22 -5.11
N ASN A 456 1.38 10.28 -4.08
CA ASN A 456 1.27 11.21 -2.96
C ASN A 456 2.32 12.33 -3.01
N GLN A 457 2.86 12.65 -4.19
CA GLN A 457 3.75 13.78 -4.36
C GLN A 457 2.98 15.11 -4.24
N PRO A 458 3.35 16.01 -3.31
CA PRO A 458 2.74 17.33 -3.19
C PRO A 458 3.05 18.17 -4.44
N GLN A 459 2.18 19.12 -4.77
CA GLN A 459 2.29 19.94 -5.98
C GLN A 459 3.67 20.62 -6.08
N GLU A 460 4.19 21.08 -4.95
CA GLU A 460 5.48 21.77 -4.84
C GLU A 460 6.68 20.85 -5.11
N ALA A 461 6.53 19.53 -4.96
CA ALA A 461 7.60 18.56 -5.26
C ALA A 461 7.51 17.98 -6.67
N ARG A 462 6.37 18.10 -7.35
CA ARG A 462 6.19 17.56 -8.71
C ARG A 462 7.20 18.10 -9.73
N PRO A 463 7.62 19.39 -9.72
CA PRO A 463 8.56 19.92 -10.70
C PRO A 463 9.97 19.29 -10.66
N MET A 464 10.29 18.56 -9.59
CA MET A 464 11.50 17.75 -9.51
C MET A 464 11.48 16.59 -10.52
N PHE A 465 10.30 16.11 -10.92
CA PHE A 465 10.12 15.07 -11.93
C PHE A 465 10.08 15.69 -13.32
N VAL A 466 10.96 15.23 -14.21
CA VAL A 466 11.15 15.83 -15.53
C VAL A 466 11.06 14.81 -16.66
N ALA A 467 10.66 15.27 -17.84
CA ALA A 467 10.80 14.48 -19.06
C ALA A 467 12.29 14.31 -19.41
N PRO A 468 12.72 13.15 -19.93
CA PRO A 468 14.06 13.01 -20.46
C PRO A 468 14.28 13.86 -21.71
N PRO A 469 15.54 14.17 -22.09
CA PRO A 469 15.85 14.94 -23.30
C PRO A 469 15.18 14.37 -24.56
N GLY A 470 14.61 15.26 -25.39
CA GLY A 470 13.88 14.89 -26.62
C GLY A 470 12.46 14.37 -26.39
N LYS A 471 11.99 14.36 -25.14
CA LYS A 471 10.64 13.96 -24.77
C LYS A 471 9.93 15.03 -23.95
N VAL A 472 8.62 14.87 -23.84
CA VAL A 472 7.74 15.65 -22.96
C VAL A 472 6.80 14.70 -22.22
N LEU A 473 6.21 15.19 -21.14
CA LEU A 473 5.11 14.51 -20.47
C LEU A 473 3.78 15.09 -20.99
N VAL A 474 2.80 14.23 -21.23
CA VAL A 474 1.42 14.64 -21.54
C VAL A 474 0.53 14.08 -20.45
N GLY A 475 -0.06 14.95 -19.63
CA GLY A 475 -1.00 14.58 -18.58
C GLY A 475 -2.43 14.66 -19.09
N ALA A 476 -3.23 13.65 -18.82
CA ALA A 476 -4.64 13.60 -19.17
C ALA A 476 -5.46 13.23 -17.92
N ASP A 477 -6.27 14.16 -17.42
CA ASP A 477 -7.03 14.03 -16.17
C ASP A 477 -8.53 13.93 -16.46
N PHE A 478 -9.25 13.05 -15.75
CA PHE A 478 -10.70 12.92 -15.91
C PHE A 478 -11.45 14.08 -15.25
N LYS A 479 -12.29 14.78 -16.01
CA LYS A 479 -13.17 15.83 -15.47
C LYS A 479 -14.28 15.25 -14.60
N ALA A 480 -14.18 15.48 -13.29
CA ALA A 480 -15.21 15.17 -12.30
C ALA A 480 -15.65 13.69 -12.36
N GLN A 481 -14.69 12.77 -12.48
CA GLN A 481 -14.89 11.33 -12.67
C GLN A 481 -15.96 10.74 -11.73
N GLU A 482 -15.83 10.99 -10.43
CA GLU A 482 -16.76 10.47 -9.42
C GLU A 482 -18.18 11.02 -9.58
N ILE A 483 -18.35 12.26 -10.04
CA ILE A 483 -19.67 12.86 -10.22
C ILE A 483 -20.36 12.26 -11.45
N ARG A 484 -19.62 12.04 -12.54
CA ARG A 484 -20.13 11.31 -13.71
C ARG A 484 -20.58 9.91 -13.34
N CYS A 485 -19.78 9.21 -12.54
CA CYS A 485 -20.14 7.89 -12.01
C CYS A 485 -21.44 7.95 -11.20
N VAL A 486 -21.61 8.93 -10.31
CA VAL A 486 -22.85 9.08 -9.53
C VAL A 486 -24.03 9.44 -10.42
N ALA A 487 -23.87 10.35 -11.39
CA ALA A 487 -24.92 10.72 -12.33
C ALA A 487 -25.46 9.49 -13.06
N TYR A 488 -24.56 8.64 -13.56
CA TYR A 488 -24.90 7.39 -14.21
C TYR A 488 -25.54 6.36 -13.27
N LEU A 489 -24.94 6.10 -12.10
CA LEU A 489 -25.45 5.08 -11.17
C LEU A 489 -26.78 5.46 -10.51
N SER A 490 -27.02 6.75 -10.29
CA SER A 490 -28.24 7.25 -9.68
C SER A 490 -29.34 7.59 -10.69
N GLY A 491 -28.98 7.90 -11.94
CA GLY A 491 -29.93 8.38 -12.94
C GLY A 491 -30.50 9.76 -12.62
N GLU A 492 -29.77 10.61 -11.89
CA GLU A 492 -30.25 11.93 -11.46
C GLU A 492 -30.18 12.96 -12.61
N PRO A 493 -31.33 13.47 -13.11
CA PRO A 493 -31.35 14.35 -14.28
C PRO A 493 -30.55 15.64 -14.10
N VAL A 494 -30.53 16.22 -12.90
CA VAL A 494 -29.76 17.45 -12.63
C VAL A 494 -28.27 17.23 -12.88
N LEU A 495 -27.74 16.07 -12.48
CA LEU A 495 -26.33 15.72 -12.68
C LEU A 495 -26.04 15.32 -14.12
N ILE A 496 -26.92 14.54 -14.74
CA ILE A 496 -26.77 14.12 -16.14
C ILE A 496 -26.76 15.35 -17.06
N ASN A 497 -27.73 16.26 -16.90
CA ASN A 497 -27.83 17.46 -17.72
C ASN A 497 -26.65 18.39 -17.55
N ALA A 498 -26.04 18.45 -16.35
CA ALA A 498 -24.80 19.22 -16.16
C ALA A 498 -23.72 18.79 -17.17
N PHE A 499 -23.61 17.49 -17.44
CA PHE A 499 -22.60 16.97 -18.35
C PHE A 499 -23.00 17.02 -19.83
N LEU A 500 -24.30 16.84 -20.14
CA LEU A 500 -24.81 17.00 -21.51
C LEU A 500 -24.73 18.44 -22.00
N GLU A 501 -24.86 19.41 -21.08
CA GLU A 501 -24.77 20.85 -21.37
C GLU A 501 -23.36 21.42 -21.15
N GLU A 502 -22.35 20.58 -20.87
CA GLU A 502 -20.97 20.99 -20.58
C GLU A 502 -20.84 22.05 -19.46
N ARG A 503 -21.73 21.99 -18.47
CA ARG A 503 -21.79 22.89 -17.31
C ARG A 503 -21.10 22.32 -16.09
N ASP A 504 -20.69 23.20 -15.17
CA ASP A 504 -20.12 22.79 -13.89
C ASP A 504 -21.18 22.10 -13.03
N PRO A 505 -20.94 20.86 -12.57
CA PRO A 505 -21.95 20.08 -11.87
C PRO A 505 -22.33 20.69 -10.51
N TYR A 506 -21.41 21.39 -9.85
CA TYR A 506 -21.72 22.03 -8.56
C TYR A 506 -22.59 23.26 -8.72
N ALA A 507 -22.34 24.06 -9.76
CA ALA A 507 -23.18 25.19 -10.09
C ALA A 507 -24.54 24.75 -10.64
N MET A 508 -24.62 23.65 -11.40
CA MET A 508 -25.90 23.06 -11.79
C MET A 508 -26.73 22.62 -10.59
N MET A 509 -26.10 21.91 -9.63
CA MET A 509 -26.74 21.56 -8.36
C MET A 509 -27.20 22.82 -7.60
N ALA A 510 -26.37 23.87 -7.55
CA ALA A 510 -26.71 25.12 -6.87
C ALA A 510 -27.91 25.81 -7.54
N SER A 511 -27.93 25.89 -8.87
CA SER A 511 -29.01 26.49 -9.64
C SER A 511 -30.32 25.77 -9.38
N ASN A 512 -30.30 24.43 -9.42
CA ASN A 512 -31.47 23.62 -9.11
C ASN A 512 -31.93 23.76 -7.64
N PHE A 513 -30.99 23.84 -6.69
CA PHE A 513 -31.30 23.94 -5.27
C PHE A 513 -31.89 25.31 -4.90
N TYR A 514 -31.19 26.39 -5.27
CA TYR A 514 -31.59 27.77 -4.94
C TYR A 514 -32.66 28.33 -5.88
N LYS A 515 -33.01 27.61 -6.95
CA LYS A 515 -33.94 28.05 -8.00
C LYS A 515 -33.53 29.40 -8.61
N ARG A 516 -32.23 29.54 -8.90
CA ARG A 516 -31.61 30.73 -9.51
C ARG A 516 -30.91 30.37 -10.82
N PRO A 517 -30.76 31.31 -11.77
CA PRO A 517 -30.03 31.06 -13.02
C PRO A 517 -28.61 30.54 -12.77
N TYR A 518 -28.11 29.65 -13.64
CA TYR A 518 -26.79 29.04 -13.54
C TYR A 518 -25.67 30.09 -13.48
N GLU A 519 -25.79 31.12 -14.29
CA GLU A 519 -24.83 32.21 -14.45
C GLU A 519 -24.65 32.99 -13.15
N GLU A 520 -25.72 33.14 -12.35
CA GLU A 520 -25.66 33.83 -11.06
C GLU A 520 -25.00 33.02 -9.94
N VAL A 521 -24.94 31.69 -10.10
CA VAL A 521 -24.45 30.76 -9.07
C VAL A 521 -23.17 30.06 -9.49
N TYR A 522 -22.63 30.32 -10.69
CA TYR A 522 -21.40 29.69 -11.17
C TYR A 522 -20.13 30.47 -10.78
N LYS A 523 -19.97 31.68 -11.33
CA LYS A 523 -18.80 32.54 -11.15
C LYS A 523 -19.19 33.97 -10.80
N ASN A 524 -18.40 34.61 -9.95
CA ASN A 524 -18.46 36.04 -9.71
C ASN A 524 -17.84 36.81 -10.89
N ALA A 525 -18.04 38.14 -10.93
CA ALA A 525 -17.49 39.00 -11.99
C ALA A 525 -15.95 38.98 -12.08
N ASP A 526 -15.25 38.59 -11.01
CA ASP A 526 -13.79 38.43 -10.95
C ASP A 526 -13.30 37.04 -11.38
N GLY A 527 -14.21 36.15 -11.83
CA GLY A 527 -13.89 34.77 -12.21
C GLY A 527 -13.76 33.78 -11.04
N SER A 528 -13.92 34.25 -9.80
CA SER A 528 -13.92 33.39 -8.62
C SER A 528 -15.22 32.59 -8.47
N ASP A 529 -15.16 31.43 -7.82
CA ASP A 529 -16.35 30.63 -7.54
C ASP A 529 -17.29 31.35 -6.55
N THR A 530 -18.60 31.32 -6.85
CA THR A 530 -19.65 31.84 -5.96
C THR A 530 -19.69 31.10 -4.62
N LYS A 531 -20.38 31.68 -3.63
CA LYS A 531 -20.60 31.03 -2.32
C LYS A 531 -21.44 29.77 -2.49
N GLU A 532 -22.48 29.84 -3.32
CA GLU A 532 -23.45 28.78 -3.60
C GLU A 532 -22.77 27.57 -4.24
N ARG A 533 -21.93 27.77 -5.26
CA ARG A 533 -21.14 26.69 -5.87
C ARG A 533 -20.21 26.03 -4.85
N LYS A 534 -19.48 26.84 -4.07
CA LYS A 534 -18.57 26.32 -3.03
C LYS A 534 -19.33 25.50 -1.99
N GLN A 535 -20.51 25.97 -1.56
CA GLN A 535 -21.38 25.24 -0.64
C GLN A 535 -21.83 23.90 -1.23
N MET A 536 -22.26 23.86 -2.50
CA MET A 536 -22.63 22.58 -3.14
C MET A 536 -21.47 21.59 -3.20
N LYS A 537 -20.26 22.04 -3.52
CA LYS A 537 -19.07 21.17 -3.50
C LYS A 537 -18.81 20.56 -2.12
N VAL A 538 -18.93 21.37 -1.06
CA VAL A 538 -18.78 20.91 0.32
C VAL A 538 -19.83 19.87 0.68
N VAL A 539 -21.10 20.14 0.38
CA VAL A 539 -22.22 19.25 0.74
C VAL A 539 -22.18 17.96 -0.08
N TRP A 540 -21.78 18.03 -1.34
CA TRP A 540 -21.56 16.86 -2.19
C TRP A 540 -20.53 15.90 -1.58
N LEU A 541 -19.36 16.44 -1.22
CA LEU A 541 -18.31 15.67 -0.55
C LEU A 541 -18.78 15.13 0.80
N ALA A 542 -19.54 15.90 1.58
CA ALA A 542 -20.10 15.41 2.83
C ALA A 542 -21.10 14.26 2.60
N THR A 543 -21.94 14.36 1.57
CA THR A 543 -23.03 13.44 1.28
C THR A 543 -22.55 12.10 0.74
N LEU A 544 -21.70 12.11 -0.29
CA LEU A 544 -21.18 10.87 -0.89
C LEU A 544 -20.28 10.08 0.07
N TYR A 545 -19.54 10.78 0.92
CA TYR A 545 -18.62 10.16 1.88
C TYR A 545 -19.30 9.88 3.23
N GLY A 546 -20.62 10.09 3.33
CA GLY A 546 -21.44 9.75 4.49
C GLY A 546 -21.06 10.51 5.75
N MET A 547 -20.55 11.73 5.63
CA MET A 547 -20.09 12.55 6.74
C MET A 547 -21.17 12.74 7.82
N SER A 548 -20.75 12.90 9.08
CA SER A 548 -21.69 13.12 10.18
C SER A 548 -22.40 14.46 10.06
N LYS A 549 -23.65 14.54 10.55
CA LYS A 549 -24.41 15.81 10.62
C LYS A 549 -23.66 16.95 11.32
N TYR A 550 -22.83 16.62 12.30
CA TYR A 550 -22.01 17.61 13.03
C TYR A 550 -20.90 18.18 12.14
N SER A 551 -20.21 17.31 11.41
CA SER A 551 -19.16 17.72 10.48
C SER A 551 -19.72 18.49 9.28
N LEU A 552 -20.92 18.14 8.81
CA LEU A 552 -21.62 18.91 7.79
C LEU A 552 -21.95 20.33 8.27
N ALA A 553 -22.47 20.46 9.50
CA ALA A 553 -22.78 21.75 10.12
C ALA A 553 -21.55 22.64 10.27
N GLU A 554 -20.45 22.06 10.75
CA GLU A 554 -19.15 22.72 10.85
C GLU A 554 -18.66 23.23 9.49
N MET A 555 -18.70 22.40 8.45
CA MET A 555 -18.25 22.80 7.11
C MET A 555 -19.14 23.84 6.44
N LEU A 556 -20.44 23.84 6.75
CA LEU A 556 -21.39 24.84 6.27
C LEU A 556 -21.36 26.14 7.09
N GLY A 557 -20.77 26.12 8.29
CA GLY A 557 -20.78 27.26 9.21
C GLY A 557 -22.17 27.56 9.80
N VAL A 558 -23.01 26.53 9.96
CA VAL A 558 -24.39 26.65 10.47
C VAL A 558 -24.61 25.70 11.65
N ASP A 559 -25.73 25.84 12.36
CA ASP A 559 -26.09 24.88 13.40
C ASP A 559 -26.50 23.52 12.83
N VAL A 560 -26.49 22.48 13.67
CA VAL A 560 -26.78 21.10 13.24
C VAL A 560 -28.19 20.95 12.67
N LYS A 561 -29.18 21.71 13.16
CA LYS A 561 -30.55 21.65 12.66
C LYS A 561 -30.63 22.25 11.26
N ALA A 562 -30.00 23.40 11.03
CA ALA A 562 -29.91 24.03 9.72
C ALA A 562 -29.16 23.13 8.70
N ALA A 563 -28.08 22.46 9.12
CA ALA A 563 -27.35 21.53 8.26
C ALA A 563 -28.17 20.30 7.85
N VAL A 564 -28.95 19.74 8.79
CA VAL A 564 -29.85 18.61 8.50
C VAL A 564 -30.98 19.05 7.56
N GLN A 565 -31.56 20.23 7.78
CA GLN A 565 -32.59 20.77 6.89
C GLN A 565 -32.03 20.98 5.48
N PHE A 566 -30.86 21.61 5.35
CA PHE A 566 -30.20 21.82 4.07
C PHE A 566 -29.98 20.50 3.31
N GLN A 567 -29.52 19.46 4.01
CA GLN A 567 -29.35 18.14 3.42
C GLN A 567 -30.70 17.54 2.96
N SER A 568 -31.77 17.73 3.73
CA SER A 568 -33.13 17.29 3.36
C SER A 568 -33.59 17.99 2.09
N ASP A 569 -33.51 19.32 2.04
CA ASP A 569 -33.93 20.14 0.89
C ASP A 569 -33.13 19.75 -0.36
N LEU A 570 -31.83 19.45 -0.20
CA LEU A 570 -30.97 19.03 -1.31
C LEU A 570 -31.44 17.69 -1.90
N PHE A 571 -31.75 16.72 -1.03
CA PHE A 571 -32.27 15.43 -1.45
C PHE A 571 -33.68 15.50 -2.04
N GLU A 572 -34.51 16.43 -1.57
CA GLU A 572 -35.80 16.72 -2.19
C GLU A 572 -35.63 17.30 -3.60
N SER A 573 -34.59 18.12 -3.82
CA SER A 573 -34.27 18.68 -5.14
C SER A 573 -33.64 17.69 -6.12
N MET A 574 -33.15 16.54 -5.64
CA MET A 574 -32.51 15.46 -6.41
C MET A 574 -33.02 14.07 -5.94
N PRO A 575 -34.28 13.73 -6.27
CA PRO A 575 -34.95 12.56 -5.70
C PRO A 575 -34.34 11.22 -6.13
N ASN A 576 -33.79 11.12 -7.34
CA ASN A 576 -33.19 9.87 -7.83
C ASN A 576 -31.88 9.59 -7.10
N LEU A 577 -31.07 10.64 -6.87
CA LEU A 577 -29.87 10.53 -6.03
C LEU A 577 -30.21 10.05 -4.61
N ASN A 578 -31.22 10.65 -3.98
CA ASN A 578 -31.65 10.26 -2.63
C ASN A 578 -32.12 8.80 -2.59
N ALA A 579 -33.00 8.41 -3.53
CA ALA A 579 -33.50 7.05 -3.65
C ALA A 579 -32.36 6.04 -3.84
N TRP A 580 -31.35 6.38 -4.64
CA TRP A 580 -30.18 5.56 -4.88
C TRP A 580 -29.30 5.39 -3.62
N ILE A 581 -29.04 6.48 -2.88
CA ILE A 581 -28.27 6.42 -1.62
C ILE A 581 -28.99 5.57 -0.57
N GLU A 582 -30.30 5.77 -0.39
CA GLU A 582 -31.09 4.97 0.56
C GLU A 582 -31.23 3.51 0.12
N GLY A 583 -31.33 3.28 -1.19
CA GLY A 583 -31.29 1.94 -1.78
C GLY A 583 -29.99 1.21 -1.45
N ASN A 584 -28.84 1.90 -1.56
CA ASN A 584 -27.53 1.34 -1.21
C ASN A 584 -27.45 0.91 0.26
N LYS A 585 -27.94 1.75 1.17
CA LYS A 585 -27.97 1.44 2.61
C LYS A 585 -28.82 0.21 2.89
N LYS A 586 -30.04 0.15 2.35
CA LYS A 586 -30.93 -1.01 2.50
C LYS A 586 -30.35 -2.28 1.91
N PHE A 587 -29.72 -2.18 0.74
CA PHE A 587 -29.07 -3.31 0.07
C PHE A 587 -27.92 -3.88 0.92
N VAL A 588 -27.01 -3.02 1.41
CA VAL A 588 -25.86 -3.46 2.19
C VAL A 588 -26.28 -4.02 3.56
N GLU A 589 -27.33 -3.48 4.19
CA GLU A 589 -27.85 -4.04 5.46
C GLU A 589 -28.41 -5.46 5.29
N ARG A 590 -29.06 -5.73 4.15
CA ARG A 590 -29.62 -7.05 3.83
C ARG A 590 -28.52 -8.04 3.43
N ASN A 591 -27.66 -7.62 2.51
CA ASN A 591 -26.75 -8.52 1.80
C ASN A 591 -25.35 -8.55 2.41
N GLY A 592 -24.94 -7.51 3.14
CA GLY A 592 -23.59 -7.37 3.70
C GLY A 592 -22.53 -7.07 2.66
N PHE A 593 -22.91 -6.56 1.49
CA PHE A 593 -21.98 -6.12 0.44
C PHE A 593 -22.66 -5.12 -0.51
N VAL A 594 -21.88 -4.49 -1.38
CA VAL A 594 -22.34 -3.69 -2.54
C VAL A 594 -21.55 -4.06 -3.79
N TRP A 595 -22.12 -3.72 -4.96
CA TRP A 595 -21.51 -3.91 -6.27
C TRP A 595 -20.99 -2.59 -6.83
N THR A 596 -19.82 -2.64 -7.47
CA THR A 596 -19.40 -1.60 -8.42
C THR A 596 -20.22 -1.68 -9.71
N ASP A 597 -19.97 -0.77 -10.64
CA ASP A 597 -20.57 -0.78 -11.96
C ASP A 597 -20.43 -2.14 -12.66
N LYS A 598 -21.47 -2.51 -13.42
CA LYS A 598 -21.62 -3.79 -14.15
C LYS A 598 -21.43 -5.04 -13.28
N GLU A 599 -21.56 -4.91 -11.96
CA GLU A 599 -21.26 -5.96 -10.98
C GLU A 599 -19.83 -6.55 -11.12
N ALA A 600 -18.92 -5.77 -11.70
CA ALA A 600 -17.56 -6.19 -12.00
C ALA A 600 -16.75 -6.51 -10.73
N ARG A 601 -17.07 -5.85 -9.61
CA ARG A 601 -16.44 -6.08 -8.32
C ARG A 601 -17.41 -5.96 -7.16
N LYS A 602 -17.19 -6.79 -6.13
CA LYS A 602 -17.94 -6.82 -4.88
C LYS A 602 -17.14 -6.18 -3.75
N ARG A 603 -17.76 -5.26 -3.00
CA ARG A 603 -17.26 -4.77 -1.69
C ARG A 603 -18.11 -5.36 -0.57
N ARG A 604 -17.53 -6.29 0.19
CA ARG A 604 -18.08 -6.99 1.37
C ARG A 604 -17.96 -6.15 2.63
N LEU A 605 -19.10 -5.85 3.23
CA LEU A 605 -19.27 -5.02 4.43
C LEU A 605 -20.10 -5.79 5.47
N PRO A 606 -19.57 -6.87 6.07
CA PRO A 606 -20.32 -7.73 7.00
C PRO A 606 -20.83 -6.96 8.23
N ASP A 607 -20.10 -5.94 8.68
CA ASP A 607 -20.49 -5.03 9.76
C ASP A 607 -21.85 -4.32 9.51
N ALA A 608 -22.28 -4.18 8.25
CA ALA A 608 -23.59 -3.61 7.93
C ALA A 608 -24.75 -4.50 8.39
N LYS A 609 -24.53 -5.81 8.52
CA LYS A 609 -25.55 -6.79 8.95
C LYS A 609 -25.70 -6.89 10.46
N ILE A 610 -24.89 -6.15 11.23
CA ILE A 610 -24.97 -6.16 12.70
C ILE A 610 -26.37 -5.71 13.13
N LYS A 611 -27.03 -6.51 13.98
CA LYS A 611 -28.27 -6.14 14.65
C LYS A 611 -27.92 -5.43 15.95
N LEU A 612 -28.29 -4.15 16.05
CA LEU A 612 -28.04 -3.34 17.23
C LEU A 612 -29.00 -3.74 18.36
N LYS A 613 -28.51 -3.82 19.59
CA LYS A 613 -29.29 -4.22 20.78
C LYS A 613 -30.02 -3.05 21.46
N GLY A 614 -29.86 -1.83 20.95
CA GLY A 614 -30.50 -0.63 21.50
C GLY A 614 -29.52 0.55 21.58
N TRP A 615 -29.92 1.57 22.33
CA TRP A 615 -29.11 2.76 22.54
C TRP A 615 -27.83 2.43 23.33
N GLY A 616 -26.68 2.93 22.87
CA GLY A 616 -25.38 2.68 23.50
C GLY A 616 -24.65 1.40 23.06
N ASP A 617 -25.15 0.66 22.06
CA ASP A 617 -24.45 -0.53 21.54
C ASP A 617 -23.06 -0.16 21.00
N GLN A 618 -22.02 -0.80 21.53
CA GLN A 618 -20.63 -0.61 21.13
C GLN A 618 -20.37 -0.85 19.63
N ASN A 619 -21.23 -1.63 18.95
CA ASN A 619 -21.11 -1.90 17.52
C ASN A 619 -21.78 -0.84 16.63
N PHE A 620 -22.45 0.15 17.21
CA PHE A 620 -23.07 1.25 16.47
C PHE A 620 -22.08 1.95 15.53
N GLY A 621 -20.85 2.18 16.02
CA GLY A 621 -19.78 2.78 15.23
C GLY A 621 -19.36 1.93 14.03
N LYS A 622 -19.24 0.60 14.21
CA LYS A 622 -18.89 -0.34 13.15
C LYS A 622 -19.97 -0.41 12.07
N LYS A 623 -21.23 -0.59 12.48
CA LYS A 623 -22.37 -0.60 11.54
C LYS A 623 -22.45 0.69 10.74
N ASN A 624 -22.43 1.84 11.41
CA ASN A 624 -22.50 3.13 10.70
C ASN A 624 -21.31 3.36 9.77
N ARG A 625 -20.10 2.88 10.14
CA ARG A 625 -18.95 2.93 9.23
C ARG A 625 -19.22 2.13 7.96
N ALA A 626 -19.75 0.92 8.09
CA ALA A 626 -20.11 0.08 6.95
C ALA A 626 -21.17 0.72 6.05
N LEU A 627 -22.21 1.34 6.63
CA LEU A 627 -23.25 2.06 5.85
C LEU A 627 -22.68 3.24 5.07
N ARG A 628 -21.74 4.00 5.66
CA ARG A 628 -21.05 5.09 4.95
C ARG A 628 -20.17 4.57 3.82
N GLN A 629 -19.44 3.49 4.07
CA GLN A 629 -18.54 2.88 3.12
C GLN A 629 -19.27 2.29 1.91
N ALA A 630 -20.54 1.89 2.05
CA ALA A 630 -21.33 1.28 0.98
C ALA A 630 -21.43 2.18 -0.26
N THR A 631 -21.96 3.40 -0.12
CA THR A 631 -22.09 4.32 -1.26
C THR A 631 -20.73 4.73 -1.82
N ASN A 632 -19.78 5.08 -0.94
CA ASN A 632 -18.44 5.47 -1.36
C ASN A 632 -17.71 4.37 -2.15
N ALA A 633 -17.85 3.11 -1.74
CA ALA A 633 -17.22 1.98 -2.44
C ALA A 633 -17.80 1.77 -3.84
N ARG A 634 -19.11 1.98 -4.04
CA ARG A 634 -19.71 1.92 -5.39
C ARG A 634 -19.12 2.99 -6.29
N VAL A 635 -18.99 4.23 -5.81
CA VAL A 635 -18.46 5.35 -6.61
C VAL A 635 -16.97 5.17 -6.90
N GLN A 636 -16.14 5.00 -5.86
CA GLN A 636 -14.69 4.90 -6.02
C GLN A 636 -14.26 3.65 -6.76
N GLY A 637 -14.92 2.51 -6.50
CA GLY A 637 -14.61 1.26 -7.18
C GLY A 637 -14.98 1.29 -8.65
N SER A 638 -16.13 1.88 -9.00
CA SER A 638 -16.52 2.04 -10.41
C SER A 638 -15.60 3.01 -11.14
N SER A 639 -15.23 4.12 -10.49
CA SER A 639 -14.28 5.08 -11.06
C SER A 639 -12.91 4.43 -11.28
N SER A 640 -12.47 3.57 -10.35
CA SER A 640 -11.22 2.80 -10.52
C SER A 640 -11.27 1.87 -11.73
N ILE A 641 -12.42 1.23 -12.00
CA ILE A 641 -12.60 0.38 -13.19
C ILE A 641 -12.38 1.21 -14.47
N GLN A 642 -12.96 2.40 -14.55
CA GLN A 642 -12.72 3.31 -15.69
C GLN A 642 -11.23 3.61 -15.86
N THR A 643 -10.53 3.97 -14.79
CA THR A 643 -9.09 4.26 -14.85
C THR A 643 -8.30 3.04 -15.31
N LYS A 644 -8.54 1.85 -14.73
CA LYS A 644 -7.86 0.60 -15.10
C LYS A 644 -8.05 0.22 -16.56
N VAL A 645 -9.28 0.29 -17.06
CA VAL A 645 -9.58 0.03 -18.48
C VAL A 645 -8.86 1.02 -19.38
N THR A 646 -8.88 2.32 -19.01
CA THR A 646 -8.21 3.37 -19.79
C THR A 646 -6.70 3.19 -19.78
N MET A 647 -6.09 2.77 -18.66
CA MET A 647 -4.66 2.44 -18.57
C MET A 647 -4.27 1.31 -19.53
N ILE A 648 -5.07 0.25 -19.62
CA ILE A 648 -4.81 -0.87 -20.54
C ILE A 648 -4.83 -0.36 -21.98
N ARG A 649 -5.83 0.44 -22.36
CA ARG A 649 -5.91 1.02 -23.71
C ARG A 649 -4.78 2.00 -24.00
N ALA A 650 -4.42 2.83 -23.04
CA ALA A 650 -3.30 3.77 -23.13
C ALA A 650 -1.97 3.03 -23.31
N HIS A 651 -1.75 1.95 -22.55
CA HIS A 651 -0.56 1.11 -22.66
C HIS A 651 -0.49 0.39 -24.01
N GLU A 652 -1.59 -0.21 -24.47
CA GLU A 652 -1.70 -0.82 -25.81
C GLU A 652 -1.41 0.19 -26.94
N TYR A 653 -1.82 1.45 -26.76
CA TYR A 653 -1.56 2.53 -27.70
C TYR A 653 -0.09 2.93 -27.71
N CYS A 654 0.52 3.13 -26.53
CA CYS A 654 1.94 3.44 -26.40
C CYS A 654 2.83 2.33 -26.97
N ALA A 655 2.49 1.05 -26.73
CA ALA A 655 3.26 -0.09 -27.20
C ALA A 655 3.39 -0.16 -28.74
N LYS A 656 2.51 0.50 -29.48
CA LYS A 656 2.53 0.57 -30.96
C LYS A 656 3.38 1.74 -31.49
N LYS A 657 3.90 2.61 -30.63
CA LYS A 657 4.61 3.83 -31.01
C LYS A 657 6.02 3.86 -30.40
N PRO A 658 7.09 3.92 -31.22
CA PRO A 658 8.44 4.04 -30.72
C PRO A 658 8.62 5.29 -29.85
N GLY A 659 9.25 5.13 -28.68
CA GLY A 659 9.54 6.23 -27.76
C GLY A 659 8.38 6.66 -26.86
N TRP A 660 7.19 6.08 -27.02
CA TRP A 660 6.03 6.34 -26.17
C TRP A 660 6.00 5.37 -24.98
N SER A 661 5.58 5.87 -23.83
CA SER A 661 5.24 5.03 -22.68
C SER A 661 4.15 5.65 -21.82
N LEU A 662 3.35 4.80 -21.17
CA LEU A 662 2.53 5.23 -20.05
C LEU A 662 3.47 5.43 -18.84
N TRP A 663 3.73 6.68 -18.50
CA TRP A 663 4.76 7.08 -17.53
C TRP A 663 4.28 6.92 -16.09
N SER A 664 3.04 7.32 -15.80
CA SER A 664 2.46 7.17 -14.46
C SER A 664 0.93 7.24 -14.47
N THR A 665 0.34 6.91 -13.32
CA THR A 665 -1.07 7.20 -13.01
C THR A 665 -1.17 7.76 -11.60
N VAL A 666 -1.82 8.92 -11.46
CA VAL A 666 -1.99 9.63 -10.19
C VAL A 666 -3.45 9.99 -10.02
N HIS A 667 -4.12 9.31 -9.10
CA HIS A 667 -5.58 9.39 -8.93
C HIS A 667 -6.33 8.99 -10.22
N ASP A 668 -6.92 9.96 -10.91
CA ASP A 668 -7.65 9.85 -12.16
C ASP A 668 -6.89 10.44 -13.36
N GLU A 669 -5.64 10.87 -13.15
CA GLU A 669 -4.70 11.33 -14.17
C GLU A 669 -3.89 10.16 -14.74
N LEU A 670 -3.79 10.11 -16.08
CA LEU A 670 -2.80 9.32 -16.81
C LEU A 670 -1.73 10.25 -17.37
N ILE A 671 -0.46 9.90 -17.17
CA ILE A 671 0.66 10.69 -17.67
C ILE A 671 1.44 9.84 -18.66
N PHE A 672 1.66 10.37 -19.84
CA PHE A 672 2.39 9.75 -20.93
C PHE A 672 3.76 10.40 -21.05
N GLU A 673 4.81 9.62 -21.31
CA GLU A 673 6.12 10.14 -21.73
C GLU A 673 6.24 9.91 -23.24
N VAL A 674 6.30 10.99 -24.02
CA VAL A 674 6.20 10.95 -25.49
C VAL A 674 7.33 11.75 -26.14
N PRO A 675 7.72 11.43 -27.39
CA PRO A 675 8.62 12.27 -28.18
C PRO A 675 8.10 13.71 -28.29
N GLU A 676 9.01 14.69 -28.20
CA GLU A 676 8.65 16.12 -28.26
C GLU A 676 8.05 16.54 -29.61
N ASP A 677 8.29 15.75 -30.66
CA ASP A 677 7.73 15.93 -31.99
C ASP A 677 6.32 15.35 -32.16
N PHE A 678 5.67 14.86 -31.09
CA PHE A 678 4.27 14.42 -31.14
C PHE A 678 3.35 15.49 -31.74
N THR A 679 2.28 15.03 -32.37
CA THR A 679 1.39 15.85 -33.19
C THR A 679 0.08 16.20 -32.46
N ARG A 680 -0.63 17.23 -32.96
CA ARG A 680 -1.99 17.54 -32.48
C ARG A 680 -2.95 16.36 -32.63
N ALA A 681 -2.79 15.57 -33.69
CA ALA A 681 -3.59 14.36 -33.90
C ALA A 681 -3.34 13.32 -32.80
N GLU A 682 -2.08 13.12 -32.39
CA GLU A 682 -1.76 12.20 -31.30
C GLU A 682 -2.21 12.72 -29.92
N ALA A 683 -2.24 14.04 -29.71
CA ALA A 683 -2.86 14.63 -28.53
C ALA A 683 -4.38 14.36 -28.50
N GLN A 684 -5.03 14.42 -29.67
CA GLN A 684 -6.44 14.05 -29.82
C GLN A 684 -6.66 12.55 -29.59
N ASP A 685 -5.75 11.68 -30.03
CA ASP A 685 -5.83 10.25 -29.75
C ASP A 685 -5.78 9.97 -28.22
N ILE A 686 -4.91 10.67 -27.47
CA ILE A 686 -4.90 10.60 -26.00
C ILE A 686 -6.25 11.04 -25.41
N ARG A 687 -6.82 12.13 -25.95
CA ARG A 687 -8.17 12.59 -25.55
C ARG A 687 -9.22 11.52 -25.79
N ASP A 688 -9.22 10.93 -26.98
CA ASP A 688 -10.20 9.92 -27.36
C ASP A 688 -10.05 8.64 -26.53
N LEU A 689 -8.81 8.28 -26.13
CA LEU A 689 -8.59 7.20 -25.17
C LEU A 689 -9.29 7.49 -23.84
N MET A 690 -9.11 8.68 -23.26
CA MET A 690 -9.80 9.05 -22.02
C MET A 690 -11.32 9.05 -22.20
N LEU A 691 -11.83 9.59 -23.31
CA LEU A 691 -13.26 9.73 -23.52
C LEU A 691 -13.98 8.42 -23.81
N HIS A 692 -13.34 7.49 -24.53
CA HIS A 692 -14.03 6.34 -25.15
C HIS A 692 -13.60 4.98 -24.61
N SER A 693 -12.54 4.87 -23.79
CA SER A 693 -12.10 3.58 -23.24
C SER A 693 -13.13 2.94 -22.30
N TYR A 694 -13.96 3.75 -21.63
CA TYR A 694 -14.99 3.28 -20.72
C TYR A 694 -16.23 4.18 -20.76
N ALA A 695 -17.37 3.64 -21.14
CA ALA A 695 -18.63 4.39 -21.21
C ALA A 695 -19.47 4.26 -19.92
N TRP A 696 -19.98 5.39 -19.44
CA TRP A 696 -20.99 5.50 -18.38
C TRP A 696 -22.41 5.34 -18.96
N GLY A 697 -22.67 4.18 -19.58
CA GLY A 697 -23.83 3.98 -20.43
C GLY A 697 -23.86 4.96 -21.62
N ASP A 698 -25.04 5.15 -22.21
CA ASP A 698 -25.25 6.10 -23.33
C ASP A 698 -25.68 7.50 -22.85
N VAL A 699 -25.60 7.76 -21.54
CA VAL A 699 -26.29 8.89 -20.89
C VAL A 699 -25.35 9.95 -20.33
N VAL A 700 -24.14 9.58 -19.90
CA VAL A 700 -23.19 10.52 -19.30
C VAL A 700 -21.90 10.50 -20.11
N PRO A 701 -21.59 11.56 -20.88
CA PRO A 701 -20.34 11.61 -21.62
C PRO A 701 -19.15 11.62 -20.65
N ASN A 702 -17.95 11.26 -21.11
CA ASN A 702 -16.74 11.54 -20.35
C ASN A 702 -16.23 12.96 -20.63
N GLY A 703 -15.26 13.42 -19.85
CA GLY A 703 -14.53 14.65 -20.10
C GLY A 703 -13.10 14.52 -19.60
N THR A 704 -12.18 15.23 -20.25
CA THR A 704 -10.77 15.25 -19.83
C THR A 704 -10.15 16.63 -20.07
N ASP A 705 -9.17 16.98 -19.24
CA ASP A 705 -8.21 18.05 -19.50
C ASP A 705 -6.87 17.43 -19.88
N ILE A 706 -6.20 18.01 -20.88
CA ILE A 706 -4.89 17.54 -21.34
C ILE A 706 -3.92 18.70 -21.27
N GLU A 707 -2.78 18.44 -20.64
CA GLU A 707 -1.68 19.39 -20.48
C GLU A 707 -0.36 18.76 -20.95
N VAL A 708 0.49 19.58 -21.55
CA VAL A 708 1.85 19.21 -21.96
C VAL A 708 2.82 19.81 -20.97
N MET A 709 3.77 19.00 -20.49
CA MET A 709 4.66 19.32 -19.39
C MET A 709 6.10 18.94 -19.74
N ARG A 710 7.06 19.81 -19.42
CA ARG A 710 8.48 19.40 -19.33
C ARG A 710 8.85 18.94 -17.92
N ARG A 711 8.25 19.58 -16.93
CA ARG A 711 8.30 19.23 -15.52
C ARG A 711 6.90 18.89 -15.05
N TRP A 712 6.75 17.79 -14.32
CA TRP A 712 5.42 17.40 -13.84
C TRP A 712 4.86 18.48 -12.91
N GLY A 713 3.58 18.82 -13.08
CA GLY A 713 2.91 19.88 -12.32
C GLY A 713 3.06 21.28 -12.92
N GLU A 714 3.84 21.44 -14.00
CA GLU A 714 3.98 22.69 -14.77
C GLU A 714 3.44 22.48 -16.20
N GLY A 715 2.14 22.21 -16.30
CA GLY A 715 1.46 21.94 -17.55
C GLY A 715 1.00 23.20 -18.28
N VAL A 716 1.05 23.15 -19.62
CA VAL A 716 0.37 24.12 -20.48
C VAL A 716 -0.70 23.41 -21.31
N PRO A 717 -1.83 24.07 -21.63
CA PRO A 717 -2.84 23.50 -22.52
C PRO A 717 -2.24 23.08 -23.87
N VAL A 718 -2.76 22.00 -24.45
CA VAL A 718 -2.29 21.47 -25.75
C VAL A 718 -2.25 22.55 -26.84
N ASP A 719 -3.28 23.40 -26.92
CA ASP A 719 -3.34 24.45 -27.94
C ASP A 719 -2.24 25.51 -27.77
N GLU A 720 -1.90 25.86 -26.54
CA GLU A 720 -0.83 26.80 -26.21
C GLU A 720 0.55 26.19 -26.53
N TRP A 721 0.74 24.91 -26.22
CA TRP A 721 1.98 24.17 -26.53
C TRP A 721 2.31 24.24 -28.03
N PHE A 722 1.34 23.87 -28.87
CA PHE A 722 1.56 23.84 -30.32
C PHE A 722 1.66 25.23 -30.93
N LYS A 723 0.94 26.23 -30.40
CA LYS A 723 1.11 27.62 -30.82
C LYS A 723 2.54 28.12 -30.58
N THR A 724 3.09 27.85 -29.39
CA THR A 724 4.46 28.24 -29.04
C THR A 724 5.48 27.53 -29.94
N LYS A 725 5.26 26.25 -30.24
CA LYS A 725 6.11 25.45 -31.13
C LYS A 725 6.11 25.97 -32.56
N GLU A 726 4.96 26.39 -33.07
CA GLU A 726 4.82 27.03 -34.38
C GLU A 726 5.51 28.41 -34.44
N GLU A 727 5.57 29.14 -33.32
CA GLU A 727 6.25 30.45 -33.23
C GLU A 727 7.78 30.34 -33.06
N THR A 728 8.30 29.19 -32.63
CA THR A 728 9.75 28.94 -32.41
C THR A 728 10.43 28.15 -33.53
N GLN A 729 9.66 27.57 -34.46
CA GLN A 729 10.13 26.95 -35.70
C GLN A 729 10.14 27.97 -36.84
#